data_AF-A0A7Y2G0M5-F1
#
_entry.id   AF-A0A7Y2G0M5-F1
#
_cell.length_a   1.000
_cell.length_b   1.000
_cell.length_c   1.000
_cell.angle_alpha   90.00
_cell.angle_beta   90.00
_cell.angle_gamma   90.00
#
_symmetry.space_group_name_H-M   'P 1'
#
loop_
_entity.id
_entity.type
_entity.pdbx_description
1 polymer ?
#
loop_
_entity_poly.entity_id
_entity_poly.type
_entity_poly.pdbx_seq_one_letter_code
_entity_poly.pdbx_strand_id
1 'polypeptide(L)'
;MISKVQKYSIVVVVLLLSACASSRPYVNERNEGWRQLEVPATADIAYKVILVGGLGDHDSNRAETLPMLRSHVQQADSNSAIVFLGDQFADTDPGIRQGDSAKSLLTSIAETIEGFSGRVVIIPGDLEWDRGKSSGIAGLASREQTVERVLQRENVFLPDQGFPGPATVKLTDEIVLLALDTQWWLHGHSKSFGDTGDYGLEEDGDFLLELDDIVQRRRNKKLLVVGHHSMYSNGPHAGRYSFREHVFPLTTSNRFAYLPLPVVGSLSPLYARYFGKSSQDLAAPRYAALRRALTRIFERHDGLIYAAGHERSLQYFAKGTLRSRQHYIVSGSGSGATYTAPGNGARFAAGIPGFVTLTYHHNGEVWMEAWTPSSDDPAGSVAFRTQLEPADPEAVAREMDRGSTTDYPDYRDSTVTVAINPAYATGRKGRWFYGRRYRNSWAAPVTFPVLDLGREAGGLTVTKRGGGVQTFSLHFEGANGKKYVLRSIDKDPSRSVPSHLQVSAGTDFVQDQVSSLHPYGLWPLSFLYEAADLYHINPRPVYVPHDARLGVYQDQFAGQIMTFEERPDDDESDMAHFGFSKKVMSSSKLFREINGDNDHRVDQRMFLRARLIDILIADWDRHEDQWRWASIEPTDGKGKIYRPIPRDHDWAFFSFDGFIASKLKFVMPKFQSFDYKYGDIRGLTRKGLSQDRRFTAELTKQ
;
A
#
# COMPACT_ATOMS: atom_id res chain seq x y z
N MET A 1 -24.31 -59.16 19.56
CA MET A 1 -24.09 -57.78 19.05
C MET A 1 -22.96 -57.02 19.76
N ILE A 2 -22.55 -57.40 20.97
CA ILE A 2 -21.55 -56.64 21.77
C ILE A 2 -20.09 -56.85 21.31
N SER A 3 -19.75 -57.99 20.67
CA SER A 3 -18.36 -58.29 20.29
C SER A 3 -17.86 -57.62 18.99
N LYS A 4 -18.76 -57.17 18.11
CA LYS A 4 -18.38 -56.41 16.90
C LYS A 4 -18.13 -54.94 17.24
N VAL A 5 -18.94 -54.34 18.10
CA VAL A 5 -18.79 -52.93 18.51
C VAL A 5 -17.48 -52.70 19.27
N GLN A 6 -17.08 -53.59 20.18
CA GLN A 6 -15.77 -53.47 20.85
C GLN A 6 -14.59 -53.62 19.88
N LYS A 7 -14.68 -54.48 18.86
CA LYS A 7 -13.63 -54.61 17.84
C LYS A 7 -13.53 -53.37 16.94
N TYR A 8 -14.66 -52.76 16.56
CA TYR A 8 -14.65 -51.49 15.83
C TYR A 8 -14.17 -50.32 16.71
N SER A 9 -14.53 -50.28 17.99
CA SER A 9 -14.03 -49.26 18.92
C SER A 9 -12.53 -49.38 19.16
N ILE A 10 -11.97 -50.60 19.24
CA ILE A 10 -10.51 -50.80 19.37
C ILE A 10 -9.80 -50.44 18.07
N VAL A 11 -10.34 -50.77 16.89
CA VAL A 11 -9.75 -50.36 15.60
C VAL A 11 -9.82 -48.83 15.42
N VAL A 12 -10.90 -48.18 15.85
CA VAL A 12 -11.02 -46.71 15.84
C VAL A 12 -10.05 -46.10 16.85
N VAL A 13 -9.90 -46.65 18.06
CA VAL A 13 -8.93 -46.17 19.06
C VAL A 13 -7.48 -46.39 18.60
N VAL A 14 -7.16 -47.50 17.94
CA VAL A 14 -5.83 -47.75 17.36
C VAL A 14 -5.57 -46.84 16.16
N LEU A 15 -6.56 -46.59 15.30
CA LEU A 15 -6.48 -45.59 14.22
C LEU A 15 -6.32 -44.16 14.78
N LEU A 16 -6.98 -43.85 15.90
CA LEU A 16 -6.86 -42.58 16.62
C LEU A 16 -5.51 -42.42 17.33
N LEU A 17 -4.86 -43.51 17.75
CA LEU A 17 -3.50 -43.49 18.32
C LEU A 17 -2.41 -43.43 17.25
N SER A 18 -2.66 -43.92 16.03
CA SER A 18 -1.76 -43.72 14.88
C SER A 18 -1.90 -42.35 14.21
N ALA A 19 -2.91 -41.55 14.57
CA ALA A 19 -3.00 -40.13 14.22
C ALA A 19 -2.13 -39.28 15.15
N CYS A 20 -0.86 -39.66 15.36
CA CYS A 20 0.14 -38.72 15.82
C CYS A 20 0.19 -37.59 14.78
N ALA A 21 -0.28 -36.41 15.17
CA ALA A 21 -0.15 -35.18 14.40
C ALA A 21 1.27 -35.13 13.84
N SER A 22 1.40 -35.21 12.52
CA SER A 22 2.72 -35.29 11.91
C SER A 22 3.46 -33.99 12.17
N SER A 23 4.41 -34.02 13.11
CA SER A 23 5.42 -32.97 13.33
C SER A 23 6.41 -32.86 12.15
N ARG A 24 6.26 -33.71 11.14
CA ARG A 24 7.11 -33.71 9.95
C ARG A 24 6.72 -32.54 9.04
N PRO A 25 7.71 -31.76 8.57
CA PRO A 25 7.49 -30.76 7.55
C PRO A 25 6.82 -31.34 6.30
N TYR A 26 5.84 -30.63 5.75
CA TYR A 26 5.27 -30.92 4.45
C TYR A 26 6.13 -30.31 3.35
N VAL A 27 6.46 -31.11 2.35
CA VAL A 27 7.08 -30.68 1.09
C VAL A 27 6.24 -31.26 -0.04
N ASN A 28 5.93 -30.47 -1.07
CA ASN A 28 5.16 -30.97 -2.20
C ASN A 28 5.99 -31.87 -3.13
N GLU A 29 5.33 -32.66 -3.97
CA GLU A 29 5.95 -33.63 -4.88
C GLU A 29 7.06 -33.02 -5.77
N ARG A 30 6.87 -31.77 -6.21
CA ARG A 30 7.85 -31.07 -7.06
C ARG A 30 9.16 -30.70 -6.34
N ASN A 31 9.19 -30.77 -5.01
CA ASN A 31 10.33 -30.36 -4.20
C ASN A 31 10.86 -31.51 -3.33
N GLU A 32 10.46 -32.77 -3.54
CA GLU A 32 10.93 -33.90 -2.72
C GLU A 32 12.45 -34.08 -2.73
N GLY A 33 13.10 -33.72 -3.84
CA GLY A 33 14.56 -33.75 -4.01
C GLY A 33 15.33 -32.61 -3.33
N TRP A 34 14.69 -31.77 -2.51
CA TRP A 34 15.31 -30.57 -1.94
C TRP A 34 16.62 -30.81 -1.18
N ARG A 35 16.78 -31.98 -0.55
CA ARG A 35 17.99 -32.36 0.20
C ARG A 35 19.20 -32.58 -0.70
N GLN A 36 18.99 -32.84 -1.98
CA GLN A 36 20.02 -33.06 -2.98
C GLN A 36 20.41 -31.75 -3.70
N LEU A 37 19.72 -30.65 -3.39
CA LEU A 37 20.05 -29.34 -3.96
C LEU A 37 21.37 -28.83 -3.35
N GLU A 38 22.36 -28.68 -4.22
CA GLU A 38 23.62 -28.02 -3.91
C GLU A 38 23.39 -26.51 -3.87
N VAL A 39 23.75 -25.88 -2.76
CA VAL A 39 23.72 -24.42 -2.63
C VAL A 39 25.01 -23.87 -3.24
N PRO A 40 24.95 -22.79 -4.04
CA PRO A 40 26.16 -22.19 -4.61
C PRO A 40 27.14 -21.76 -3.50
N ALA A 41 28.43 -21.67 -3.85
CA ALA A 41 29.48 -21.37 -2.89
C ALA A 41 29.25 -20.01 -2.19
N THR A 42 29.65 -19.91 -0.92
CA THR A 42 29.53 -18.69 -0.10
C THR A 42 30.25 -17.48 -0.71
N ALA A 43 31.30 -17.71 -1.51
CA ALA A 43 32.04 -16.65 -2.21
C ALA A 43 31.21 -15.93 -3.30
N ASP A 44 30.09 -16.52 -3.76
CA ASP A 44 29.24 -15.96 -4.81
C ASP A 44 28.03 -15.18 -4.26
N ILE A 45 27.94 -15.02 -2.94
CA ILE A 45 26.82 -14.33 -2.27
C ILE A 45 26.98 -12.81 -2.41
N ALA A 46 26.01 -12.18 -3.07
CA ALA A 46 25.90 -10.73 -3.17
C ALA A 46 25.25 -10.11 -1.93
N TYR A 47 24.24 -10.77 -1.35
CA TYR A 47 23.55 -10.29 -0.15
C TYR A 47 22.80 -11.41 0.58
N LYS A 48 22.77 -11.39 1.91
CA LYS A 48 21.99 -12.35 2.74
C LYS A 48 20.92 -11.63 3.56
N VAL A 49 19.70 -12.15 3.61
CA VAL A 49 18.62 -11.62 4.46
C VAL A 49 18.10 -12.70 5.40
N ILE A 50 18.08 -12.42 6.70
CA ILE A 50 17.50 -13.29 7.73
C ILE A 50 16.12 -12.73 8.09
N LEU A 51 15.09 -13.57 8.05
CA LEU A 51 13.67 -13.20 8.24
C LEU A 51 13.13 -13.90 9.47
N VAL A 52 12.80 -13.17 10.54
CA VAL A 52 12.35 -13.76 11.81
C VAL A 52 11.18 -12.97 12.41
N GLY A 53 10.07 -13.64 12.73
CA GLY A 53 8.89 -13.04 13.35
C GLY A 53 8.44 -13.77 14.62
N GLY A 54 7.62 -13.11 15.43
CA GLY A 54 6.96 -13.73 16.57
C GLY A 54 7.88 -14.08 17.74
N LEU A 55 8.83 -13.22 18.11
CA LEU A 55 9.69 -13.41 19.29
C LEU A 55 9.01 -13.00 20.62
N GLY A 56 7.98 -12.15 20.54
CA GLY A 56 7.20 -11.63 21.67
C GLY A 56 6.17 -12.60 22.25
N ASP A 57 5.92 -13.71 21.57
CA ASP A 57 4.98 -14.73 22.01
C ASP A 57 5.49 -15.50 23.26
N HIS A 58 4.56 -15.89 24.14
CA HIS A 58 4.85 -16.48 25.47
C HIS A 58 5.24 -17.97 25.45
N ASP A 59 5.94 -18.43 24.41
CA ASP A 59 6.25 -19.85 24.21
C ASP A 59 7.73 -20.17 24.51
N SER A 60 8.00 -21.40 24.93
CA SER A 60 9.31 -21.79 25.50
C SER A 60 10.42 -21.93 24.47
N ASN A 61 10.10 -22.04 23.18
CA ASN A 61 11.09 -22.35 22.13
C ASN A 61 11.97 -21.15 21.77
N ARG A 62 11.66 -19.94 22.25
CA ARG A 62 12.51 -18.76 22.11
C ARG A 62 13.94 -18.99 22.61
N ALA A 63 14.09 -19.78 23.67
CA ALA A 63 15.38 -20.13 24.25
C ALA A 63 16.27 -20.97 23.30
N GLU A 64 15.67 -21.60 22.28
CA GLU A 64 16.38 -22.40 21.29
C GLU A 64 16.63 -21.61 20.00
N THR A 65 15.68 -20.78 19.57
CA THR A 65 15.81 -20.00 18.33
C THR A 65 16.78 -18.81 18.44
N LEU A 66 16.81 -18.09 19.56
CA LEU A 66 17.68 -16.91 19.71
C LEU A 66 19.18 -17.26 19.64
N PRO A 67 19.69 -18.33 20.29
CA PRO A 67 21.08 -18.75 20.11
C PRO A 67 21.41 -19.10 18.65
N MET A 68 20.51 -19.79 17.95
CA MET A 68 20.67 -20.11 16.53
C MET A 68 20.73 -18.84 15.68
N LEU A 69 19.84 -17.88 15.93
CA LEU A 69 19.84 -16.59 15.26
C LEU A 69 21.15 -15.83 15.50
N ARG A 70 21.64 -15.81 16.75
CA ARG A 70 22.92 -15.20 17.12
C ARG A 70 24.07 -15.82 16.34
N SER A 71 24.11 -17.14 16.21
CA SER A 71 25.13 -17.85 15.43
C SER A 71 25.15 -17.39 13.96
N HIS A 72 23.98 -17.29 13.32
CA HIS A 72 23.87 -16.78 11.94
C HIS A 72 24.27 -15.32 11.80
N VAL A 73 23.90 -14.48 12.76
CA VAL A 73 24.20 -13.03 12.76
C VAL A 73 25.69 -12.79 12.97
N GLN A 74 26.35 -13.54 13.86
CA GLN A 74 27.78 -13.41 14.11
C GLN A 74 28.67 -13.87 12.94
N GLN A 75 28.14 -14.75 12.09
CA GLN A 75 28.81 -15.20 10.86
C GLN A 75 28.50 -14.30 9.65
N ALA A 76 27.55 -13.37 9.78
CA ALA A 76 27.14 -12.48 8.71
C ALA A 76 28.01 -11.22 8.67
N ASP A 77 28.34 -10.78 7.45
CA ASP A 77 29.11 -9.56 7.20
C ASP A 77 28.19 -8.33 7.00
N SER A 78 28.75 -7.23 6.49
CA SER A 78 27.99 -6.01 6.19
C SER A 78 27.02 -6.15 5.01
N ASN A 79 27.19 -7.15 4.14
CA ASN A 79 26.31 -7.43 3.00
C ASN A 79 25.15 -8.33 3.44
N SER A 80 24.61 -8.05 4.61
CA SER A 80 23.56 -8.83 5.22
C SER A 80 22.51 -7.94 5.86
N ALA A 81 21.27 -8.43 5.93
CA ALA A 81 20.21 -7.82 6.70
C ALA A 81 19.52 -8.83 7.62
N ILE A 82 19.05 -8.35 8.77
CA ILE A 82 18.09 -9.06 9.61
C ILE A 82 16.78 -8.27 9.62
N VAL A 83 15.68 -8.96 9.34
CA VAL A 83 14.34 -8.40 9.31
C VAL A 83 13.48 -9.09 10.35
N PHE A 84 13.04 -8.31 11.33
CA PHE A 84 12.13 -8.69 12.38
C PHE A 84 10.68 -8.44 11.91
N LEU A 85 9.95 -9.51 11.57
CA LEU A 85 8.66 -9.50 10.87
C LEU A 85 7.44 -9.22 11.77
N GLY A 86 7.61 -8.38 12.80
CA GLY A 86 6.57 -8.06 13.79
C GLY A 86 6.41 -9.08 14.92
N ASP A 87 5.62 -8.67 15.91
CA ASP A 87 5.36 -9.35 17.18
C ASP A 87 6.65 -9.64 17.95
N GLN A 88 7.43 -8.58 18.16
CA GLN A 88 8.73 -8.62 18.84
C GLN A 88 8.63 -8.28 20.32
N PHE A 89 7.49 -7.75 20.77
CA PHE A 89 7.30 -7.28 22.14
C PHE A 89 6.30 -8.19 22.87
N ALA A 90 6.67 -8.67 24.06
CA ALA A 90 5.74 -9.35 24.94
C ALA A 90 4.88 -8.33 25.70
N ASP A 91 3.57 -8.57 25.83
CA ASP A 91 2.68 -7.69 26.60
C ASP A 91 3.03 -7.68 28.09
N THR A 92 3.31 -8.86 28.69
CA THR A 92 3.70 -9.05 30.10
C THR A 92 4.22 -10.48 30.33
N ASP A 93 5.43 -10.68 30.85
CA ASP A 93 5.79 -11.99 31.43
C ASP A 93 5.03 -12.23 32.75
N PRO A 94 4.51 -13.45 33.00
CA PRO A 94 3.91 -13.79 34.28
C PRO A 94 4.88 -13.50 35.44
N GLY A 95 4.51 -12.56 36.33
CA GLY A 95 5.31 -12.17 37.50
C GLY A 95 6.20 -10.93 37.31
N ILE A 96 6.20 -10.29 36.14
CA ILE A 96 7.00 -9.09 35.83
C ILE A 96 6.07 -7.91 35.48
N ARG A 97 6.39 -6.70 35.94
CA ARG A 97 5.63 -5.49 35.55
C ARG A 97 5.74 -5.26 34.04
N GLN A 98 4.69 -4.73 33.43
CA GLN A 98 4.54 -4.52 31.98
C GLN A 98 5.75 -3.88 31.28
N GLY A 99 6.46 -2.94 31.94
CA GLY A 99 7.66 -2.30 31.38
C GLY A 99 8.96 -3.11 31.45
N ASP A 100 9.05 -4.11 32.34
CA ASP A 100 10.29 -4.84 32.63
C ASP A 100 10.48 -6.07 31.71
N SER A 101 9.40 -6.66 31.21
CA SER A 101 9.42 -7.83 30.30
C SER A 101 9.64 -7.46 28.83
N ALA A 102 9.02 -6.38 28.34
CA ALA A 102 9.30 -5.87 27.00
C ALA A 102 10.77 -5.39 26.88
N LYS A 103 11.32 -4.83 27.96
CA LYS A 103 12.73 -4.42 28.03
C LYS A 103 13.67 -5.62 28.03
N SER A 104 13.34 -6.72 28.71
CA SER A 104 14.21 -7.90 28.74
C SER A 104 14.34 -8.57 27.37
N LEU A 105 13.24 -8.72 26.62
CA LEU A 105 13.28 -9.31 25.29
C LEU A 105 14.00 -8.43 24.27
N LEU A 106 13.74 -7.11 24.27
CA LEU A 106 14.50 -6.19 23.43
C LEU A 106 16.00 -6.18 23.77
N THR A 107 16.36 -6.39 25.04
CA THR A 107 17.76 -6.55 25.44
C THR A 107 18.34 -7.83 24.85
N SER A 108 17.63 -8.96 24.89
CA SER A 108 18.07 -10.19 24.22
C SER A 108 18.19 -10.05 22.70
N ILE A 109 17.31 -9.27 22.06
CA ILE A 109 17.43 -8.92 20.64
C ILE A 109 18.69 -8.07 20.42
N ALA A 110 18.93 -7.06 21.25
CA ALA A 110 20.12 -6.21 21.19
C ALA A 110 21.41 -7.03 21.34
N GLU A 111 21.45 -7.96 22.29
CA GLU A 111 22.57 -8.91 22.49
C GLU A 111 22.76 -9.86 21.30
N THR A 112 21.66 -10.28 20.66
CA THR A 112 21.71 -11.16 19.48
C THR A 112 22.33 -10.45 18.28
N ILE A 113 22.09 -9.15 18.12
CA ILE A 113 22.60 -8.34 17.01
C ILE A 113 23.84 -7.51 17.39
N GLU A 114 24.39 -7.73 18.57
CA GLU A 114 25.59 -7.03 19.05
C GLU A 114 26.77 -7.32 18.11
N GLY A 115 27.44 -6.26 17.65
CA GLY A 115 28.54 -6.35 16.69
C GLY A 115 28.13 -6.62 15.24
N PHE A 116 26.83 -6.80 14.95
CA PHE A 116 26.36 -6.99 13.58
C PHE A 116 26.46 -5.69 12.78
N SER A 117 27.27 -5.68 11.71
CA SER A 117 27.49 -4.50 10.86
C SER A 117 26.45 -4.33 9.75
N GLY A 118 25.65 -5.36 9.48
CA GLY A 118 24.61 -5.33 8.46
C GLY A 118 23.38 -4.48 8.83
N ARG A 119 22.39 -4.50 7.94
CA ARG A 119 21.14 -3.74 8.10
C ARG A 119 20.19 -4.45 9.07
N VAL A 120 19.55 -3.70 9.96
CA VAL A 120 18.53 -4.20 10.89
C VAL A 120 17.22 -3.49 10.55
N VAL A 121 16.17 -4.27 10.30
CA VAL A 121 14.83 -3.75 10.00
C VAL A 121 13.83 -4.42 10.94
N ILE A 122 12.97 -3.64 11.57
CA ILE A 122 11.90 -4.10 12.46
C ILE A 122 10.60 -3.53 11.93
N ILE A 123 9.64 -4.40 11.60
CA ILE A 123 8.29 -3.97 11.20
C ILE A 123 7.29 -4.26 12.32
N PRO A 124 6.23 -3.47 12.48
CA PRO A 124 5.20 -3.72 13.49
C PRO A 124 4.27 -4.88 13.12
N GLY A 125 3.89 -5.66 14.12
CA GLY A 125 2.79 -6.62 14.12
C GLY A 125 1.62 -6.18 14.98
N ASP A 126 0.69 -7.09 15.29
CA ASP A 126 -0.48 -6.73 16.07
C ASP A 126 -0.18 -6.48 17.55
N LEU A 127 0.86 -7.13 18.10
CA LEU A 127 1.33 -6.85 19.46
C LEU A 127 1.88 -5.42 19.60
N GLU A 128 2.57 -4.92 18.57
CA GLU A 128 3.08 -3.55 18.58
C GLU A 128 1.94 -2.52 18.55
N TRP A 129 0.83 -2.87 17.91
CA TRP A 129 -0.43 -2.10 17.88
C TRP A 129 -1.37 -2.38 19.06
N ASP A 130 -0.87 -2.92 20.18
CA ASP A 130 -1.68 -3.27 21.37
C ASP A 130 -2.90 -4.13 20.99
N ARG A 131 -2.67 -5.14 20.14
CA ARG A 131 -3.66 -6.09 19.60
C ARG A 131 -4.84 -5.41 18.90
N GLY A 132 -4.56 -4.27 18.26
CA GLY A 132 -5.54 -3.49 17.51
C GLY A 132 -6.58 -2.76 18.38
N LYS A 133 -6.33 -2.57 19.68
CA LYS A 133 -7.17 -1.76 20.58
C LYS A 133 -7.08 -0.26 20.23
N SER A 134 -7.99 0.55 20.77
CA SER A 134 -8.00 2.01 20.54
C SER A 134 -6.73 2.75 20.98
N SER A 135 -5.94 2.17 21.88
CA SER A 135 -4.62 2.64 22.32
C SER A 135 -3.49 2.32 21.33
N GLY A 136 -3.77 1.61 20.23
CA GLY A 136 -2.76 1.05 19.34
C GLY A 136 -1.76 2.06 18.79
N ILE A 137 -2.21 3.24 18.35
CA ILE A 137 -1.30 4.28 17.80
C ILE A 137 -0.32 4.81 18.86
N ALA A 138 -0.78 5.01 20.10
CA ALA A 138 0.08 5.43 21.20
C ALA A 138 1.00 4.29 21.66
N GLY A 139 0.49 3.06 21.63
CA GLY A 139 1.25 1.85 21.91
C GLY A 139 2.39 1.62 20.92
N LEU A 140 2.15 1.88 19.64
CA LEU A 140 3.13 1.78 18.57
C LEU A 140 4.25 2.80 18.75
N ALA A 141 3.92 4.08 18.90
CA ALA A 141 4.90 5.16 19.08
C ALA A 141 5.80 4.93 20.31
N SER A 142 5.24 4.41 21.41
CA SER A 142 6.01 4.06 22.61
C SER A 142 7.01 2.92 22.37
N ARG A 143 6.63 1.92 21.57
CA ARG A 143 7.47 0.76 21.22
C ARG A 143 8.57 1.14 20.24
N GLU A 144 8.25 1.93 19.23
CA GLU A 144 9.21 2.55 18.30
C GLU A 144 10.31 3.30 19.07
N GLN A 145 9.92 4.23 19.95
CA GLN A 145 10.87 4.98 20.78
C GLN A 145 11.73 4.08 21.68
N THR A 146 11.17 2.95 22.14
CA THR A 146 11.90 2.00 22.99
C THR A 146 12.91 1.19 22.18
N VAL A 147 12.57 0.77 20.97
CA VAL A 147 13.49 0.11 20.04
C VAL A 147 14.67 1.01 19.70
N GLU A 148 14.41 2.27 19.33
CA GLU A 148 15.47 3.24 19.00
C GLU A 148 16.41 3.47 20.18
N ARG A 149 15.86 3.61 21.38
CA ARG A 149 16.64 3.83 22.61
C ARG A 149 17.52 2.64 22.98
N VAL A 150 17.01 1.42 22.81
CA VAL A 150 17.73 0.19 23.20
C VAL A 150 18.76 -0.21 22.16
N LEU A 151 18.41 -0.16 20.87
CA LEU A 151 19.31 -0.61 19.81
C LEU A 151 20.37 0.43 19.46
N GLN A 152 20.13 1.72 19.71
CA GLN A 152 21.09 2.82 19.45
C GLN A 152 21.69 2.79 18.03
N ARG A 153 20.87 2.44 17.04
CA ARG A 153 21.21 2.47 15.61
C ARG A 153 20.41 3.57 14.92
N GLU A 154 20.78 3.88 13.68
CA GLU A 154 19.92 4.66 12.77
C GLU A 154 18.50 4.05 12.69
N ASN A 155 17.53 4.76 12.11
CA ASN A 155 16.14 4.32 12.07
C ASN A 155 15.98 2.85 11.58
N VAL A 156 15.69 1.95 12.53
CA VAL A 156 15.50 0.51 12.30
C VAL A 156 14.02 0.11 12.31
N PHE A 157 13.14 0.93 12.87
CA PHE A 157 11.72 0.63 13.00
C PHE A 157 10.98 1.21 11.80
N LEU A 158 10.55 0.34 10.89
CA LEU A 158 10.02 0.74 9.59
C LEU A 158 8.69 0.05 9.30
N PRO A 159 7.69 0.77 8.77
CA PRO A 159 7.65 2.23 8.61
C PRO A 159 7.57 2.97 9.96
N ASP A 160 8.04 4.21 9.98
CA ASP A 160 8.11 5.05 11.18
C ASP A 160 6.84 5.90 11.38
N GLN A 161 6.71 6.51 12.56
CA GLN A 161 5.65 7.48 12.89
C GLN A 161 4.20 6.94 12.74
N GLY A 162 4.05 5.62 12.73
CA GLY A 162 2.77 4.94 12.56
C GLY A 162 2.14 5.07 11.18
N PHE A 163 2.91 5.41 10.15
CA PHE A 163 2.45 5.36 8.76
C PHE A 163 2.46 3.92 8.21
N PRO A 164 1.65 3.60 7.19
CA PRO A 164 1.56 2.25 6.62
C PRO A 164 2.77 1.83 5.77
N GLY A 165 3.71 2.75 5.49
CA GLY A 165 4.76 2.55 4.47
C GLY A 165 4.23 2.94 3.08
N PRO A 166 4.75 2.37 1.99
CA PRO A 166 5.93 1.51 1.93
C PRO A 166 7.22 2.27 2.26
N ALA A 167 7.90 1.90 3.35
CA ALA A 167 9.23 2.41 3.64
C ALA A 167 10.26 1.67 2.78
N THR A 168 11.11 2.39 2.06
CA THR A 168 12.09 1.81 1.14
C THR A 168 13.47 1.71 1.78
N VAL A 169 14.05 0.51 1.80
CA VAL A 169 15.43 0.27 2.23
C VAL A 169 16.24 -0.28 1.05
N LYS A 170 17.24 0.48 0.61
CA LYS A 170 18.21 0.02 -0.39
C LYS A 170 19.20 -0.94 0.27
N LEU A 171 19.12 -2.23 -0.08
CA LEU A 171 20.06 -3.25 0.41
C LEU A 171 21.33 -3.25 -0.46
N THR A 172 21.14 -3.25 -1.78
CA THR A 172 22.19 -3.04 -2.79
C THR A 172 21.65 -2.17 -3.93
N ASP A 173 22.43 -1.93 -4.98
CA ASP A 173 21.93 -1.27 -6.20
C ASP A 173 20.85 -2.08 -6.93
N GLU A 174 20.80 -3.40 -6.72
CA GLU A 174 19.87 -4.32 -7.39
C GLU A 174 18.76 -4.83 -6.48
N ILE A 175 18.98 -4.86 -5.17
CA ILE A 175 18.07 -5.45 -4.19
C ILE A 175 17.47 -4.35 -3.32
N VAL A 176 16.15 -4.27 -3.32
CA VAL A 176 15.40 -3.27 -2.55
C VAL A 176 14.40 -3.97 -1.64
N LEU A 177 14.42 -3.60 -0.36
CA LEU A 177 13.43 -4.01 0.62
C LEU A 177 12.35 -2.94 0.77
N LEU A 178 11.08 -3.37 0.79
CA LEU A 178 9.92 -2.51 1.04
C LEU A 178 9.22 -2.98 2.32
N ALA A 179 9.24 -2.18 3.37
CA ALA A 179 8.59 -2.48 4.64
C ALA A 179 7.18 -1.89 4.70
N LEU A 180 6.20 -2.71 5.08
CA LEU A 180 4.79 -2.36 5.18
C LEU A 180 4.27 -2.58 6.60
N ASP A 181 3.56 -1.60 7.16
CA ASP A 181 2.73 -1.81 8.34
C ASP A 181 1.34 -2.31 7.91
N THR A 182 1.24 -3.62 7.78
CA THR A 182 -0.02 -4.29 7.43
C THR A 182 -1.09 -4.19 8.53
N GLN A 183 -0.69 -3.97 9.78
CA GLN A 183 -1.65 -3.86 10.89
C GLN A 183 -2.37 -2.51 10.86
N TRP A 184 -1.71 -1.44 10.40
CA TRP A 184 -2.34 -0.14 10.11
C TRP A 184 -3.61 -0.28 9.25
N TRP A 185 -3.59 -1.16 8.25
CA TRP A 185 -4.75 -1.42 7.38
C TRP A 185 -5.88 -2.14 8.10
N LEU A 186 -5.56 -3.07 9.01
CA LEU A 186 -6.55 -3.82 9.77
C LEU A 186 -7.11 -3.02 10.96
N HIS A 187 -6.36 -2.03 11.43
CA HIS A 187 -6.66 -1.24 12.61
C HIS A 187 -8.00 -0.51 12.49
N GLY A 188 -8.93 -0.80 13.42
CA GLY A 188 -10.30 -0.30 13.43
C GLY A 188 -10.49 1.08 14.07
N HIS A 189 -9.44 1.66 14.62
CA HIS A 189 -9.47 2.93 15.35
C HIS A 189 -8.57 3.99 14.69
N SER A 190 -8.30 5.09 15.40
CA SER A 190 -7.46 6.18 14.94
C SER A 190 -6.06 5.68 14.54
N LYS A 191 -5.56 6.17 13.41
CA LYS A 191 -4.27 5.82 12.81
C LYS A 191 -3.68 7.03 12.07
N SER A 192 -2.39 7.00 11.74
CA SER A 192 -1.70 8.15 11.11
C SER A 192 -2.18 8.41 9.69
N PHE A 193 -2.38 9.70 9.36
CA PHE A 193 -2.67 10.26 8.04
C PHE A 193 -1.90 11.58 7.88
N GLY A 194 -1.66 12.01 6.65
CA GLY A 194 -0.97 13.25 6.33
C GLY A 194 0.19 13.08 5.36
N ASP A 195 1.13 14.01 5.40
CA ASP A 195 2.34 14.00 4.57
C ASP A 195 3.36 13.04 5.18
N THR A 196 3.63 11.92 4.50
CA THR A 196 4.63 10.93 4.93
C THR A 196 6.07 11.37 4.63
N GLY A 197 6.25 12.51 3.96
CA GLY A 197 7.53 12.93 3.37
C GLY A 197 7.70 12.44 1.93
N ASP A 198 7.18 11.24 1.62
CA ASP A 198 7.22 10.65 0.28
C ASP A 198 5.94 10.91 -0.53
N TYR A 199 4.78 10.85 0.15
CA TYR A 199 3.46 11.01 -0.44
C TYR A 199 2.41 11.51 0.58
N GLY A 200 1.29 12.02 0.09
CA GLY A 200 0.15 12.37 0.93
C GLY A 200 -0.74 11.15 1.16
N LEU A 201 -0.99 10.82 2.42
CA LEU A 201 -1.88 9.74 2.87
C LEU A 201 -3.14 10.36 3.49
N GLU A 202 -4.20 10.51 2.71
CA GLU A 202 -5.50 11.00 3.20
C GLU A 202 -6.49 9.85 3.42
N GLU A 203 -6.42 8.82 2.58
CA GLU A 203 -7.27 7.64 2.63
C GLU A 203 -6.44 6.35 2.64
N ASP A 204 -7.04 5.26 3.13
CA ASP A 204 -6.41 3.93 3.13
C ASP A 204 -5.85 3.54 1.75
N GLY A 205 -6.54 3.95 0.67
CA GLY A 205 -6.16 3.64 -0.71
C GLY A 205 -4.84 4.26 -1.18
N ASP A 206 -4.40 5.40 -0.62
CA ASP A 206 -3.23 6.12 -1.12
C ASP A 206 -1.94 5.31 -0.92
N PHE A 207 -1.85 4.59 0.20
CA PHE A 207 -0.78 3.62 0.46
C PHE A 207 -0.66 2.57 -0.65
N LEU A 208 -1.78 2.03 -1.13
CA LEU A 208 -1.78 1.01 -2.17
C LEU A 208 -1.33 1.59 -3.52
N LEU A 209 -1.67 2.85 -3.78
CA LEU A 209 -1.30 3.55 -5.01
C LEU A 209 0.20 3.84 -5.05
N GLU A 210 0.78 4.28 -3.92
CA GLU A 210 2.22 4.48 -3.77
C GLU A 210 2.98 3.15 -3.88
N LEU A 211 2.51 2.09 -3.21
CA LEU A 211 3.13 0.77 -3.33
C LEU A 211 3.11 0.23 -4.76
N ASP A 212 1.98 0.35 -5.45
CA ASP A 212 1.85 -0.08 -6.86
C ASP A 212 2.78 0.71 -7.79
N ASP A 213 2.94 2.02 -7.56
CA ASP A 213 3.88 2.84 -8.30
C ASP A 213 5.35 2.43 -8.06
N ILE A 214 5.72 2.24 -6.79
CA ILE A 214 7.06 1.80 -6.38
C ILE A 214 7.43 0.46 -6.99
N VAL A 215 6.50 -0.50 -6.99
CA VAL A 215 6.69 -1.84 -7.55
C VAL A 215 6.90 -1.75 -9.06
N GLN A 216 6.13 -0.92 -9.77
CA GLN A 216 6.24 -0.76 -11.22
C GLN A 216 7.54 -0.06 -11.64
N ARG A 217 7.94 1.04 -10.96
CA ARG A 217 9.21 1.73 -11.22
C ARG A 217 10.42 0.84 -11.04
N ARG A 218 10.33 -0.15 -10.14
CA ARG A 218 11.41 -1.07 -9.79
C ARG A 218 11.27 -2.43 -10.45
N ARG A 219 10.61 -2.54 -11.62
CA ARG A 219 10.45 -3.80 -12.37
C ARG A 219 11.76 -4.54 -12.69
N ASN A 220 12.89 -3.83 -12.77
CA ASN A 220 14.21 -4.41 -13.05
C ASN A 220 15.02 -4.71 -11.78
N LYS A 221 14.51 -4.39 -10.59
CA LYS A 221 15.18 -4.63 -9.31
C LYS A 221 14.58 -5.85 -8.64
N LYS A 222 15.37 -6.55 -7.83
CA LYS A 222 14.86 -7.63 -6.96
C LYS A 222 14.15 -6.98 -5.77
N LEU A 223 12.84 -7.24 -5.64
CA LEU A 223 12.01 -6.67 -4.59
C LEU A 223 11.73 -7.69 -3.48
N LEU A 224 12.15 -7.36 -2.27
CA LEU A 224 11.74 -8.04 -1.05
C LEU A 224 10.73 -7.15 -0.30
N VAL A 225 9.45 -7.51 -0.36
CA VAL A 225 8.40 -6.85 0.40
C VAL A 225 8.22 -7.56 1.73
N VAL A 226 8.20 -6.82 2.83
CA VAL A 226 8.02 -7.38 4.17
C VAL A 226 6.81 -6.73 4.84
N GLY A 227 5.94 -7.55 5.41
CA GLY A 227 4.73 -7.11 6.09
C GLY A 227 4.32 -8.16 7.12
N HIS A 228 3.81 -7.77 8.28
CA HIS A 228 3.52 -8.74 9.34
C HIS A 228 2.50 -9.81 8.91
N HIS A 229 1.42 -9.41 8.23
CA HIS A 229 0.31 -10.30 7.86
C HIS A 229 0.60 -11.14 6.61
N SER A 230 0.36 -12.46 6.68
CA SER A 230 0.61 -13.42 5.60
C SER A 230 -0.43 -13.39 4.47
N MET A 231 0.02 -13.38 3.20
CA MET A 231 -0.90 -13.49 2.06
C MET A 231 -1.47 -14.91 1.89
N TYR A 232 -0.69 -15.92 2.24
CA TYR A 232 -1.11 -17.31 2.22
C TYR A 232 -0.65 -17.97 3.51
N SER A 233 -1.49 -18.86 4.05
CA SER A 233 -1.15 -19.64 5.24
C SER A 233 -1.94 -20.94 5.26
N ASN A 234 -1.34 -21.97 5.86
CA ASN A 234 -1.96 -23.23 6.23
C ASN A 234 -2.07 -23.43 7.75
N GLY A 235 -1.90 -22.39 8.56
CA GLY A 235 -2.05 -22.44 10.01
C GLY A 235 -3.40 -21.92 10.53
N PRO A 236 -3.54 -21.74 11.85
CA PRO A 236 -4.77 -21.32 12.51
C PRO A 236 -5.41 -20.05 11.96
N HIS A 237 -4.63 -19.04 11.57
CA HIS A 237 -5.19 -17.79 11.01
C HIS A 237 -5.82 -17.98 9.62
N ALA A 238 -5.55 -19.10 8.96
CA ALA A 238 -6.24 -19.56 7.75
C ALA A 238 -7.41 -20.51 8.04
N GLY A 239 -7.80 -20.68 9.30
CA GLY A 239 -8.84 -21.61 9.75
C GLY A 239 -8.40 -23.08 9.67
N ARG A 240 -7.09 -23.36 9.74
CA ARG A 240 -6.55 -24.73 9.73
C ARG A 240 -6.15 -25.15 11.13
N TYR A 241 -6.78 -26.22 11.60
CA TYR A 241 -6.58 -26.74 12.95
C TYR A 241 -6.27 -28.23 12.90
N SER A 242 -5.61 -28.72 13.95
CA SER A 242 -5.29 -30.13 14.10
C SER A 242 -6.56 -30.96 14.33
N PHE A 243 -6.50 -32.27 14.03
CA PHE A 243 -7.60 -33.18 14.34
C PHE A 243 -7.97 -33.16 15.83
N ARG A 244 -6.98 -32.99 16.71
CA ARG A 244 -7.20 -32.85 18.15
C ARG A 244 -8.09 -31.65 18.47
N GLU A 245 -7.89 -30.51 17.82
CA GLU A 245 -8.70 -29.31 18.07
C GLU A 245 -10.12 -29.42 17.49
N HIS A 246 -10.30 -30.18 16.42
CA HIS A 246 -11.62 -30.52 15.88
C HIS A 246 -12.45 -31.41 16.82
N VAL A 247 -11.79 -32.34 17.52
CA VAL A 247 -12.45 -33.27 18.45
C VAL A 247 -12.54 -32.69 19.86
N PHE A 248 -11.52 -31.96 20.32
CA PHE A 248 -11.39 -31.43 21.67
C PHE A 248 -11.18 -29.90 21.65
N PRO A 249 -12.19 -29.11 21.26
CA PRO A 249 -12.05 -27.67 21.06
C PRO A 249 -11.67 -26.90 22.33
N LEU A 250 -12.00 -27.43 23.53
CA LEU A 250 -11.63 -26.79 24.80
C LEU A 250 -10.12 -26.88 25.09
N THR A 251 -9.38 -27.72 24.37
CA THR A 251 -7.92 -27.85 24.56
C THR A 251 -7.14 -26.64 24.06
N THR A 252 -7.76 -25.75 23.26
CA THR A 252 -7.14 -24.49 22.83
C THR A 252 -7.02 -23.48 23.98
N SER A 253 -7.98 -23.47 24.92
CA SER A 253 -7.99 -22.54 26.07
C SER A 253 -7.42 -23.18 27.33
N ASN A 254 -7.55 -24.50 27.50
CA ASN A 254 -6.98 -25.25 28.62
C ASN A 254 -6.44 -26.59 28.13
N ARG A 255 -5.12 -26.76 28.13
CA ARG A 255 -4.41 -27.96 27.62
C ARG A 255 -4.87 -29.27 28.28
N PHE A 256 -5.51 -29.22 29.46
CA PHE A 256 -6.02 -30.38 30.20
C PHE A 256 -7.51 -30.68 29.97
N ALA A 257 -8.25 -29.84 29.24
CA ALA A 257 -9.68 -29.98 29.01
C ALA A 257 -10.02 -30.89 27.81
N TYR A 258 -9.74 -32.19 27.94
CA TYR A 258 -10.02 -33.21 26.91
C TYR A 258 -11.49 -33.68 26.93
N LEU A 259 -12.44 -32.78 26.65
CA LEU A 259 -13.83 -33.14 26.44
C LEU A 259 -14.11 -33.29 24.92
N PRO A 260 -14.43 -34.50 24.42
CA PRO A 260 -14.69 -34.70 22.99
C PRO A 260 -16.04 -34.09 22.61
N LEU A 261 -16.01 -33.07 21.75
CA LEU A 261 -17.17 -32.39 21.19
C LEU A 261 -17.09 -32.43 19.65
N PRO A 262 -17.13 -33.62 19.00
CA PRO A 262 -17.16 -33.71 17.54
C PRO A 262 -18.39 -32.97 16.98
N VAL A 263 -18.31 -32.52 15.73
CA VAL A 263 -19.30 -31.61 15.09
C VAL A 263 -19.24 -30.19 15.62
N VAL A 264 -19.49 -29.96 16.92
CA VAL A 264 -19.45 -28.62 17.55
C VAL A 264 -18.02 -28.03 17.49
N GLY A 265 -17.01 -28.85 17.79
CA GLY A 265 -15.60 -28.48 17.70
C GLY A 265 -15.15 -28.15 16.28
N SER A 266 -15.83 -28.66 15.24
CA SER A 266 -15.55 -28.34 13.84
C SER A 266 -16.23 -27.06 13.36
N LEU A 267 -17.27 -26.56 14.04
CA LEU A 267 -17.95 -25.30 13.66
C LEU A 267 -17.00 -24.10 13.75
N SER A 268 -16.18 -24.05 14.80
CA SER A 268 -15.24 -22.96 15.06
C SER A 268 -14.13 -22.89 13.98
N PRO A 269 -13.38 -23.97 13.67
CA PRO A 269 -12.49 -24.05 12.50
C PRO A 269 -13.12 -23.65 11.18
N LEU A 270 -14.33 -24.15 10.88
CA LEU A 270 -15.05 -23.81 9.65
C LEU A 270 -15.42 -22.33 9.59
N TYR A 271 -15.87 -21.77 10.72
CA TYR A 271 -16.18 -20.34 10.82
C TYR A 271 -14.92 -19.47 10.60
N ALA A 272 -13.80 -19.79 11.25
CA ALA A 272 -12.52 -19.10 11.00
C ALA A 272 -12.13 -19.16 9.52
N ARG A 273 -12.29 -20.31 8.87
CA ARG A 273 -11.92 -20.50 7.47
C ARG A 273 -12.74 -19.68 6.49
N TYR A 274 -14.04 -19.50 6.73
CA TYR A 274 -14.94 -18.83 5.79
C TYR A 274 -15.25 -17.37 6.14
N PHE A 275 -15.27 -17.03 7.43
CA PHE A 275 -15.69 -15.71 7.91
C PHE A 275 -14.60 -14.98 8.71
N GLY A 276 -13.62 -15.71 9.25
CA GLY A 276 -12.67 -15.19 10.22
C GLY A 276 -13.32 -15.03 11.60
N LYS A 277 -12.62 -15.42 12.67
CA LYS A 277 -13.03 -15.19 14.06
C LYS A 277 -12.58 -13.84 14.57
N SER A 278 -11.46 -13.35 14.07
CA SER A 278 -10.86 -12.07 14.43
C SER A 278 -10.53 -11.25 13.18
N SER A 279 -10.26 -9.95 13.36
CA SER A 279 -9.75 -9.10 12.26
C SER A 279 -8.40 -9.58 11.72
N GLN A 280 -7.71 -10.43 12.47
CA GLN A 280 -6.38 -10.98 12.18
C GLN A 280 -6.45 -12.28 11.35
N ASP A 281 -7.64 -12.79 11.04
CA ASP A 281 -7.78 -14.01 10.24
C ASP A 281 -7.88 -13.71 8.75
N LEU A 282 -7.32 -14.59 7.91
CA LEU A 282 -7.26 -14.41 6.45
C LEU A 282 -8.63 -14.24 5.78
N ALA A 283 -9.69 -14.76 6.40
CA ALA A 283 -11.06 -14.65 5.90
C ALA A 283 -11.77 -13.35 6.33
N ALA A 284 -11.20 -12.60 7.28
CA ALA A 284 -11.78 -11.35 7.74
C ALA A 284 -11.87 -10.32 6.60
N PRO A 285 -12.95 -9.52 6.49
CA PRO A 285 -13.18 -8.65 5.33
C PRO A 285 -12.04 -7.68 5.00
N ARG A 286 -11.48 -6.98 6.00
CA ARG A 286 -10.38 -6.02 5.78
C ARG A 286 -9.08 -6.69 5.37
N TYR A 287 -8.76 -7.83 5.99
CA TYR A 287 -7.58 -8.61 5.64
C TYR A 287 -7.72 -9.25 4.26
N ALA A 288 -8.87 -9.83 3.95
CA ALA A 288 -9.15 -10.35 2.62
C ALA A 288 -9.11 -9.24 1.54
N ALA A 289 -9.50 -8.00 1.86
CA ALA A 289 -9.35 -6.86 0.97
C ALA A 289 -7.88 -6.48 0.77
N LEU A 290 -7.10 -6.35 1.84
CA LEU A 290 -5.67 -6.08 1.79
C LEU A 290 -4.95 -7.13 0.96
N ARG A 291 -5.16 -8.42 1.26
CA ARG A 291 -4.53 -9.52 0.54
C ARG A 291 -4.78 -9.41 -0.96
N ARG A 292 -6.04 -9.20 -1.37
CA ARG A 292 -6.38 -9.08 -2.79
C ARG A 292 -5.79 -7.84 -3.44
N ALA A 293 -5.63 -6.74 -2.72
CA ALA A 293 -4.96 -5.55 -3.23
C ALA A 293 -3.45 -5.82 -3.42
N LEU A 294 -2.78 -6.29 -2.38
CA LEU A 294 -1.34 -6.56 -2.39
C LEU A 294 -0.96 -7.63 -3.43
N THR A 295 -1.66 -8.77 -3.49
CA THR A 295 -1.34 -9.82 -4.47
C THR A 295 -1.48 -9.32 -5.91
N ARG A 296 -2.48 -8.47 -6.21
CA ARG A 296 -2.65 -7.86 -7.54
C ARG A 296 -1.53 -6.88 -7.89
N ILE A 297 -1.03 -6.13 -6.90
CA ILE A 297 0.12 -5.24 -7.09
C ILE A 297 1.38 -6.08 -7.35
N PHE A 298 1.60 -7.13 -6.55
CA PHE A 298 2.78 -7.99 -6.65
C PHE A 298 2.82 -8.80 -7.96
N GLU A 299 1.68 -9.14 -8.55
CA GLU A 299 1.59 -9.80 -9.85
C GLU A 299 2.21 -8.98 -11.00
N ARG A 300 2.42 -7.67 -10.83
CA ARG A 300 3.05 -6.79 -11.83
C ARG A 300 4.58 -6.85 -11.84
N HIS A 301 5.19 -7.58 -10.90
CA HIS A 301 6.64 -7.71 -10.77
C HIS A 301 7.03 -9.19 -10.78
N ASP A 302 7.95 -9.56 -11.67
CA ASP A 302 8.46 -10.94 -11.77
C ASP A 302 9.57 -11.16 -10.74
N GLY A 303 9.45 -12.25 -9.99
CA GLY A 303 10.39 -12.62 -8.93
C GLY A 303 10.23 -11.83 -7.63
N LEU A 304 9.10 -11.14 -7.42
CA LEU A 304 8.83 -10.46 -6.16
C LEU A 304 8.72 -11.47 -5.01
N ILE A 305 9.41 -11.19 -3.91
CA ILE A 305 9.34 -11.98 -2.68
C ILE A 305 8.58 -11.19 -1.61
N TYR A 306 7.52 -11.76 -1.05
CA TYR A 306 6.79 -11.23 0.09
C TYR A 306 7.05 -12.11 1.33
N ALA A 307 7.52 -11.52 2.43
CA ALA A 307 7.77 -12.23 3.69
C ALA A 307 6.92 -11.68 4.84
N ALA A 308 6.38 -12.59 5.66
CA ALA A 308 5.49 -12.28 6.78
C ALA A 308 5.72 -13.12 8.03
N GLY A 309 5.32 -12.59 9.18
CA GLY A 309 5.58 -13.16 10.52
C GLY A 309 4.35 -13.57 11.33
N HIS A 310 3.13 -13.18 10.93
CA HIS A 310 1.92 -13.34 11.74
C HIS A 310 1.55 -14.80 12.05
N GLU A 311 1.74 -15.71 11.09
CA GLU A 311 1.46 -17.12 11.33
C GLU A 311 2.66 -17.80 11.96
N ARG A 312 2.44 -18.46 13.11
CA ARG A 312 3.46 -19.10 13.95
C ARG A 312 3.99 -20.40 13.36
N SER A 313 4.60 -20.32 12.19
CA SER A 313 5.08 -21.46 11.39
C SER A 313 6.11 -21.01 10.35
N LEU A 314 6.76 -21.98 9.70
CA LEU A 314 7.59 -21.76 8.52
C LEU A 314 6.87 -22.29 7.28
N GLN A 315 6.61 -21.44 6.28
CA GLN A 315 5.91 -21.85 5.06
C GLN A 315 6.44 -21.12 3.83
N TYR A 316 6.28 -21.77 2.67
CA TYR A 316 6.60 -21.20 1.37
C TYR A 316 5.53 -21.53 0.34
N PHE A 317 5.07 -20.50 -0.37
CA PHE A 317 4.15 -20.59 -1.50
C PHE A 317 4.78 -19.90 -2.71
N ALA A 318 4.62 -20.51 -3.88
CA ALA A 318 4.91 -19.86 -5.15
C ALA A 318 3.60 -19.68 -5.93
N LYS A 319 3.35 -18.46 -6.39
CA LYS A 319 2.25 -18.13 -7.29
C LYS A 319 2.83 -17.51 -8.56
N GLY A 320 2.04 -17.48 -9.61
CA GLY A 320 2.48 -16.84 -10.84
C GLY A 320 1.46 -16.99 -11.94
N THR A 321 1.62 -16.13 -12.93
CA THR A 321 0.95 -16.19 -14.22
C THR A 321 1.91 -16.72 -15.28
N LEU A 322 1.51 -16.70 -16.56
CA LEU A 322 2.44 -16.96 -17.66
C LEU A 322 3.56 -15.91 -17.79
N ARG A 323 3.43 -14.74 -17.15
CA ARG A 323 4.33 -13.58 -17.32
C ARG A 323 5.07 -13.16 -16.06
N SER A 324 4.67 -13.64 -14.88
CA SER A 324 5.27 -13.21 -13.62
C SER A 324 5.15 -14.30 -12.55
N ARG A 325 6.16 -14.40 -11.69
CA ARG A 325 6.27 -15.31 -10.54
C ARG A 325 6.40 -14.50 -9.26
N GLN A 326 5.72 -14.94 -8.21
CA GLN A 326 5.74 -14.33 -6.89
C GLN A 326 5.96 -15.40 -5.83
N HIS A 327 6.81 -15.07 -4.85
CA HIS A 327 7.19 -15.93 -3.75
C HIS A 327 6.62 -15.38 -2.45
N TYR A 328 5.91 -16.21 -1.69
CA TYR A 328 5.32 -15.82 -0.41
C TYR A 328 5.88 -16.70 0.70
N ILE A 329 6.50 -16.06 1.68
CA ILE A 329 7.22 -16.70 2.77
C ILE A 329 6.52 -16.34 4.08
N VAL A 330 6.32 -17.35 4.92
CA VAL A 330 5.90 -17.19 6.31
C VAL A 330 7.06 -17.62 7.19
N SER A 331 7.52 -16.72 8.05
CA SER A 331 8.63 -16.94 9.00
C SER A 331 8.26 -16.35 10.36
N GLY A 332 7.21 -16.91 10.98
CA GLY A 332 6.62 -16.39 12.21
C GLY A 332 6.86 -17.22 13.47
N SER A 333 7.70 -18.27 13.39
CA SER A 333 7.90 -19.22 14.48
C SER A 333 9.14 -18.96 15.32
N GLY A 334 9.49 -17.70 15.55
CA GLY A 334 10.68 -17.32 16.32
C GLY A 334 10.65 -17.81 17.78
N SER A 335 9.50 -17.72 18.45
CA SER A 335 9.36 -18.16 19.86
C SER A 335 8.49 -19.40 20.05
N GLY A 336 7.61 -19.74 19.09
CA GLY A 336 6.74 -20.91 19.19
C GLY A 336 6.11 -21.28 17.84
N ALA A 337 5.56 -22.48 17.78
CA ALA A 337 5.01 -23.02 16.54
C ALA A 337 3.63 -23.63 16.73
N THR A 338 2.73 -23.39 15.77
CA THR A 338 1.37 -23.91 15.75
C THR A 338 1.21 -24.98 14.69
N TYR A 339 0.12 -25.75 14.80
CA TYR A 339 -0.21 -26.76 13.80
C TYR A 339 -0.31 -26.12 12.40
N THR A 340 0.39 -26.71 11.43
CA THR A 340 0.37 -26.26 10.05
C THR A 340 -0.06 -27.40 9.14
N ALA A 341 -1.13 -27.20 8.37
CA ALA A 341 -1.68 -28.23 7.50
C ALA A 341 -0.83 -28.43 6.22
N PRO A 342 -0.72 -29.68 5.70
CA PRO A 342 -0.10 -29.93 4.41
C PRO A 342 -0.95 -29.42 3.23
N GLY A 343 -0.32 -29.17 2.08
CA GLY A 343 -0.98 -28.89 0.80
C GLY A 343 -1.44 -27.44 0.60
N ASN A 344 -2.64 -27.25 0.02
CA ASN A 344 -3.27 -25.93 -0.22
C ASN A 344 -2.38 -24.94 -1.02
N GLY A 345 -1.57 -25.47 -1.93
CA GLY A 345 -0.65 -24.69 -2.76
C GLY A 345 0.66 -24.29 -2.08
N ALA A 346 0.92 -24.73 -0.86
CA ALA A 346 2.25 -24.63 -0.25
C ALA A 346 3.24 -25.55 -0.99
N ARG A 347 4.46 -25.06 -1.19
CA ARG A 347 5.61 -25.88 -1.58
C ARG A 347 6.30 -26.48 -0.36
N PHE A 348 6.28 -25.73 0.75
CA PHE A 348 6.76 -26.15 2.07
C PHE A 348 5.85 -25.60 3.16
N ALA A 349 5.58 -26.39 4.21
CA ALA A 349 4.83 -25.97 5.37
C ALA A 349 5.22 -26.79 6.61
N ALA A 350 5.63 -26.10 7.69
CA ALA A 350 6.09 -26.73 8.91
C ALA A 350 5.71 -25.91 10.15
N GLY A 351 5.04 -26.57 11.10
CA GLY A 351 4.80 -26.04 12.44
C GLY A 351 5.97 -26.31 13.37
N ILE A 352 7.15 -25.74 13.08
CA ILE A 352 8.40 -25.90 13.84
C ILE A 352 9.00 -24.54 14.19
N PRO A 353 9.73 -24.41 15.32
CA PRO A 353 10.43 -23.17 15.67
C PRO A 353 11.57 -22.88 14.69
N GLY A 354 11.85 -21.61 14.43
CA GLY A 354 12.96 -21.23 13.56
C GLY A 354 12.74 -19.94 12.78
N PHE A 355 13.46 -19.81 11.68
CA PHE A 355 13.41 -18.65 10.79
C PHE A 355 13.76 -19.01 9.34
N VAL A 356 13.62 -18.06 8.41
CA VAL A 356 13.95 -18.23 7.00
C VAL A 356 15.11 -17.32 6.62
N THR A 357 16.01 -17.78 5.76
CA THR A 357 17.04 -16.97 5.12
C THR A 357 16.84 -16.89 3.62
N LEU A 358 17.15 -15.73 3.05
CA LEU A 358 17.25 -15.49 1.61
C LEU A 358 18.70 -15.17 1.27
N THR A 359 19.22 -15.81 0.24
CA THR A 359 20.58 -15.57 -0.26
C THR A 359 20.48 -15.14 -1.72
N TYR A 360 20.98 -13.94 -2.02
CA TYR A 360 21.06 -13.39 -3.36
C TYR A 360 22.49 -13.56 -3.86
N HIS A 361 22.66 -14.11 -5.06
CA HIS A 361 23.97 -14.33 -5.67
C HIS A 361 24.25 -13.32 -6.77
N HIS A 362 25.53 -13.07 -7.06
CA HIS A 362 25.94 -12.13 -8.11
C HIS A 362 25.49 -12.53 -9.52
N ASN A 363 25.19 -13.82 -9.76
CA ASN A 363 24.66 -14.34 -11.03
C ASN A 363 23.13 -14.20 -11.17
N GLY A 364 22.47 -13.53 -10.21
CA GLY A 364 21.02 -13.31 -10.20
C GLY A 364 20.19 -14.41 -9.53
N GLU A 365 20.82 -15.52 -9.11
CA GLU A 365 20.14 -16.58 -8.37
C GLU A 365 19.67 -16.10 -7.00
N VAL A 366 18.50 -16.58 -6.59
CA VAL A 366 17.97 -16.34 -5.25
C VAL A 366 17.57 -17.65 -4.61
N TRP A 367 18.12 -17.92 -3.43
CA TRP A 367 17.88 -19.13 -2.65
C TRP A 367 17.14 -18.83 -1.35
N MET A 368 16.24 -19.74 -0.97
CA MET A 368 15.55 -19.73 0.31
C MET A 368 15.94 -20.95 1.12
N GLU A 369 16.20 -20.75 2.42
CA GLU A 369 16.38 -21.83 3.39
C GLU A 369 15.54 -21.59 4.65
N ALA A 370 14.83 -22.61 5.11
CA ALA A 370 14.15 -22.60 6.40
C ALA A 370 15.02 -23.33 7.43
N TRP A 371 15.37 -22.64 8.52
CA TRP A 371 16.26 -23.12 9.58
C TRP A 371 15.46 -23.42 10.85
N THR A 372 15.80 -24.52 11.52
CA THR A 372 15.22 -24.93 12.81
C THR A 372 16.35 -25.23 13.80
N PRO A 373 16.15 -24.97 15.11
CA PRO A 373 17.13 -25.32 16.13
C PRO A 373 17.55 -26.79 16.05
N SER A 374 18.82 -27.07 16.35
CA SER A 374 19.43 -28.40 16.37
C SER A 374 20.20 -28.56 17.67
N SER A 375 20.21 -29.78 18.23
CA SER A 375 21.06 -30.11 19.37
C SER A 375 22.55 -30.19 19.02
N ASP A 376 22.86 -30.45 17.74
CA ASP A 376 24.18 -30.86 17.30
C ASP A 376 24.99 -29.70 16.71
N ASP A 377 24.31 -28.66 16.21
CA ASP A 377 24.92 -27.51 15.55
C ASP A 377 24.30 -26.21 16.09
N PRO A 378 25.10 -25.29 16.67
CA PRO A 378 24.64 -23.96 17.08
C PRO A 378 24.04 -23.13 15.93
N ALA A 379 24.40 -23.38 14.67
CA ALA A 379 23.78 -22.75 13.50
C ALA A 379 22.41 -23.37 13.13
N GLY A 380 22.01 -24.45 13.80
CA GLY A 380 20.77 -25.17 13.55
C GLY A 380 20.85 -26.14 12.38
N SER A 381 19.69 -26.58 11.89
CA SER A 381 19.59 -27.46 10.73
C SER A 381 18.61 -26.92 9.70
N VAL A 382 18.86 -27.22 8.42
CA VAL A 382 17.98 -26.83 7.32
C VAL A 382 16.77 -27.77 7.28
N ALA A 383 15.59 -27.24 7.54
CA ALA A 383 14.32 -27.96 7.44
C ALA A 383 13.81 -28.05 5.99
N PHE A 384 14.19 -27.08 5.15
CA PHE A 384 13.85 -27.05 3.73
C PHE A 384 14.72 -26.01 2.99
N ARG A 385 15.05 -26.28 1.72
CA ARG A 385 15.68 -25.30 0.83
C ARG A 385 15.12 -25.38 -0.58
N THR A 386 15.17 -24.27 -1.30
CA THR A 386 14.72 -24.21 -2.70
C THR A 386 15.31 -22.99 -3.39
N GLN A 387 15.52 -23.09 -4.70
CA GLN A 387 15.85 -21.95 -5.55
C GLN A 387 14.54 -21.22 -5.89
N LEU A 388 14.49 -19.93 -5.57
CA LEU A 388 13.37 -19.04 -5.89
C LEU A 388 13.50 -18.54 -7.33
N GLU A 389 14.69 -18.01 -7.65
CA GLU A 389 15.03 -17.47 -8.96
C GLU A 389 16.26 -18.18 -9.55
N PRO A 390 16.20 -18.65 -10.81
CA PRO A 390 17.35 -19.23 -11.49
C PRO A 390 18.37 -18.16 -11.87
N ALA A 391 19.58 -18.59 -12.27
CA ALA A 391 20.57 -17.69 -12.84
C ALA A 391 20.03 -17.05 -14.13
N ASP A 392 20.20 -15.74 -14.28
CA ASP A 392 19.86 -15.03 -15.51
C ASP A 392 21.03 -14.14 -15.97
N PRO A 393 22.06 -14.74 -16.60
CA PRO A 393 23.23 -14.01 -17.10
C PRO A 393 22.88 -13.00 -18.22
N GLU A 394 21.77 -13.23 -18.94
CA GLU A 394 21.36 -12.38 -20.06
C GLU A 394 20.59 -11.12 -19.60
N ALA A 395 19.94 -11.14 -18.43
CA ALA A 395 19.32 -9.94 -17.85
C ALA A 395 20.39 -8.89 -17.47
N VAL A 396 21.51 -9.32 -16.91
CA VAL A 396 22.65 -8.45 -16.55
C VAL A 396 23.26 -7.80 -17.80
N ALA A 397 23.41 -8.57 -18.90
CA ALA A 397 23.91 -8.05 -20.17
C ALA A 397 22.93 -7.07 -20.86
N ARG A 398 21.62 -7.30 -20.75
CA ARG A 398 20.57 -6.42 -21.31
C ARG A 398 20.43 -5.08 -20.58
N GLU A 399 20.88 -4.96 -19.33
CA GLU A 399 20.89 -3.67 -18.62
C GLU A 399 22.02 -2.75 -19.08
N MET A 400 23.17 -3.29 -19.50
CA MET A 400 24.28 -2.48 -20.01
C MET A 400 24.02 -1.89 -21.41
N ASP A 401 23.13 -2.49 -22.20
CA ASP A 401 22.86 -2.11 -23.60
C ASP A 401 21.71 -1.07 -23.75
N ARG A 402 20.90 -0.86 -22.70
CA ARG A 402 19.80 0.13 -22.70
C ARG A 402 20.27 1.59 -22.61
N GLY A 403 21.58 1.83 -22.52
CA GLY A 403 22.19 3.16 -22.63
C GLY A 403 22.39 3.66 -24.06
N SER A 404 22.02 2.87 -25.08
CA SER A 404 22.20 3.25 -26.49
C SER A 404 21.04 4.11 -27.00
N THR A 405 21.35 5.39 -27.23
CA THR A 405 20.60 6.44 -27.96
C THR A 405 19.42 5.96 -28.80
N THR A 406 18.20 6.01 -28.27
CA THR A 406 16.99 5.96 -29.10
C THR A 406 16.73 7.35 -29.68
N ASP A 407 16.63 7.44 -31.00
CA ASP A 407 16.08 8.60 -31.69
C ASP A 407 14.63 8.79 -31.23
N TYR A 408 14.38 9.80 -30.41
CA TYR A 408 13.05 10.06 -29.85
C TYR A 408 12.21 10.81 -30.88
N PRO A 409 10.95 10.41 -31.10
CA PRO A 409 10.06 11.12 -32.00
C PRO A 409 9.82 12.58 -31.55
N ASP A 410 9.83 13.49 -32.52
CA ASP A 410 9.52 14.91 -32.38
C ASP A 410 8.02 15.13 -32.64
N TYR A 411 7.30 15.67 -31.66
CA TYR A 411 5.85 15.87 -31.72
C TYR A 411 5.43 17.35 -31.73
N ARG A 412 6.35 18.31 -31.90
CA ARG A 412 6.09 19.75 -31.69
C ARG A 412 4.85 20.32 -32.41
N ASP A 413 4.59 19.85 -33.62
CA ASP A 413 3.49 20.31 -34.49
C ASP A 413 2.47 19.19 -34.73
N SER A 414 2.57 18.10 -33.96
CA SER A 414 1.69 16.95 -34.09
C SER A 414 0.37 17.19 -33.37
N THR A 415 -0.72 16.82 -34.04
CA THR A 415 -2.06 16.86 -33.45
C THR A 415 -2.80 15.56 -33.74
N VAL A 416 -3.76 15.21 -32.88
CA VAL A 416 -4.62 14.04 -33.04
C VAL A 416 -6.07 14.47 -32.87
N THR A 417 -6.94 14.09 -33.82
CA THR A 417 -8.38 14.33 -33.73
C THR A 417 -9.10 13.06 -33.27
N VAL A 418 -9.56 13.06 -32.01
CA VAL A 418 -10.28 11.93 -31.41
C VAL A 418 -11.35 12.44 -30.46
N ALA A 419 -12.34 11.60 -30.15
CA ALA A 419 -13.24 11.85 -29.03
C ALA A 419 -12.58 11.33 -27.75
N ILE A 420 -12.76 12.02 -26.61
CA ILE A 420 -12.19 11.60 -25.32
C ILE A 420 -12.76 10.25 -24.91
N ASN A 421 -14.08 10.09 -24.98
CA ASN A 421 -14.72 8.78 -24.84
C ASN A 421 -16.02 8.71 -25.68
N PRO A 422 -16.00 8.07 -26.87
CA PRO A 422 -17.17 7.91 -27.71
C PRO A 422 -18.22 6.94 -27.13
N ALA A 423 -17.87 6.09 -26.15
CA ALA A 423 -18.78 5.11 -25.55
C ALA A 423 -19.92 5.77 -24.75
N TYR A 424 -19.77 7.03 -24.33
CA TYR A 424 -20.84 7.76 -23.65
C TYR A 424 -21.99 8.21 -24.56
N ALA A 425 -21.85 8.07 -25.88
CA ALA A 425 -22.91 8.34 -26.83
C ALA A 425 -24.11 7.41 -26.61
N THR A 426 -25.31 7.99 -26.43
CA THR A 426 -26.53 7.21 -26.18
C THR A 426 -27.72 7.74 -26.95
N GLY A 427 -28.64 6.87 -27.35
CA GLY A 427 -29.86 7.20 -28.09
C GLY A 427 -30.94 7.89 -27.26
N ARG A 428 -32.09 8.21 -27.89
CA ARG A 428 -33.19 8.97 -27.22
C ARG A 428 -33.71 8.31 -25.93
N LYS A 429 -33.84 6.98 -25.91
CA LYS A 429 -34.30 6.22 -24.74
C LYS A 429 -33.28 6.24 -23.59
N GLY A 430 -32.00 6.08 -23.92
CA GLY A 430 -30.90 6.17 -22.95
C GLY A 430 -30.80 7.57 -22.32
N ARG A 431 -30.96 8.64 -23.11
CA ARG A 431 -30.96 10.02 -22.59
C ARG A 431 -32.12 10.33 -21.65
N TRP A 432 -33.28 9.69 -21.82
CA TRP A 432 -34.39 9.85 -20.89
C TRP A 432 -34.09 9.19 -19.53
N PHE A 433 -33.49 7.99 -19.57
CA PHE A 433 -33.21 7.19 -18.38
C PHE A 433 -31.96 7.68 -17.62
N TYR A 434 -30.84 7.82 -18.31
CA TYR A 434 -29.53 8.20 -17.77
C TYR A 434 -29.23 9.70 -17.86
N GLY A 435 -30.07 10.52 -18.50
CA GLY A 435 -29.84 11.96 -18.65
C GLY A 435 -29.09 12.35 -19.93
N ARG A 436 -29.19 13.64 -20.30
CA ARG A 436 -28.54 14.22 -21.49
C ARG A 436 -27.06 14.52 -21.22
N ARG A 437 -26.78 15.17 -20.08
CA ARG A 437 -25.43 15.52 -19.56
C ARG A 437 -24.47 16.05 -20.63
N TYR A 438 -23.16 15.82 -20.47
CA TYR A 438 -22.11 16.23 -21.41
C TYR A 438 -21.78 15.19 -22.47
N ARG A 439 -22.64 14.18 -22.68
CA ARG A 439 -22.35 13.02 -23.56
C ARG A 439 -21.95 13.43 -24.98
N ASN A 440 -22.57 14.48 -25.51
CA ASN A 440 -22.20 15.02 -26.83
C ASN A 440 -20.78 15.59 -26.81
N SER A 441 -20.37 16.26 -25.74
CA SER A 441 -19.00 16.80 -25.58
C SER A 441 -17.97 15.68 -25.42
N TRP A 442 -18.33 14.59 -24.72
CA TRP A 442 -17.48 13.41 -24.57
C TRP A 442 -17.25 12.65 -25.89
N ALA A 443 -18.29 12.55 -26.72
CA ALA A 443 -18.27 11.81 -27.98
C ALA A 443 -17.87 12.67 -29.20
N ALA A 444 -17.73 13.99 -29.03
CA ALA A 444 -17.32 14.89 -30.10
C ALA A 444 -15.82 14.70 -30.41
N PRO A 445 -15.44 14.44 -31.66
CA PRO A 445 -14.05 14.49 -32.07
C PRO A 445 -13.50 15.91 -31.92
N VAL A 446 -12.40 16.05 -31.19
CA VAL A 446 -11.69 17.31 -30.97
C VAL A 446 -10.22 17.10 -31.32
N THR A 447 -9.57 18.12 -31.87
CA THR A 447 -8.15 18.11 -32.19
C THR A 447 -7.34 18.50 -30.96
N PHE A 448 -6.45 17.62 -30.53
CA PHE A 448 -5.56 17.80 -29.39
C PHE A 448 -4.10 17.88 -29.83
N PRO A 449 -3.28 18.75 -29.21
CA PRO A 449 -1.84 18.69 -29.39
C PRO A 449 -1.28 17.38 -28.80
N VAL A 450 -0.29 16.80 -29.47
CA VAL A 450 0.47 15.66 -28.94
C VAL A 450 1.52 16.17 -27.95
N LEU A 451 1.63 15.56 -26.78
CA LEU A 451 2.62 15.92 -25.78
C LEU A 451 4.03 15.48 -26.21
N ASP A 452 4.92 16.43 -26.48
CA ASP A 452 6.33 16.16 -26.74
C ASP A 452 7.14 16.15 -25.43
N LEU A 453 7.35 14.97 -24.86
CA LEU A 453 8.10 14.78 -23.61
C LEU A 453 9.55 15.30 -23.68
N GLY A 454 10.14 15.47 -24.86
CA GLY A 454 11.53 15.95 -24.99
C GLY A 454 11.69 17.44 -24.98
N ARG A 455 10.61 18.16 -25.22
CA ARG A 455 10.64 19.62 -25.38
C ARG A 455 9.80 20.33 -24.36
N GLU A 456 8.67 19.75 -23.98
CA GLU A 456 7.81 20.32 -22.97
C GLU A 456 8.62 20.58 -21.69
N ALA A 457 8.54 21.80 -21.16
CA ALA A 457 9.32 22.24 -20.01
C ALA A 457 10.85 22.00 -20.10
N GLY A 458 11.41 22.02 -21.31
CA GLY A 458 12.83 21.74 -21.57
C GLY A 458 13.19 20.25 -21.56
N GLY A 459 12.19 19.37 -21.47
CA GLY A 459 12.33 17.92 -21.32
C GLY A 459 11.70 17.46 -20.02
N LEU A 460 10.66 16.62 -20.12
CA LEU A 460 9.95 16.04 -18.99
C LEU A 460 10.56 14.70 -18.60
N THR A 461 10.93 14.58 -17.32
CA THR A 461 11.32 13.31 -16.71
C THR A 461 10.18 12.82 -15.83
N VAL A 462 9.74 11.59 -16.05
CA VAL A 462 8.72 10.98 -15.20
C VAL A 462 9.28 10.77 -13.79
N THR A 463 8.57 11.26 -12.77
CA THR A 463 8.98 11.12 -11.37
C THR A 463 8.24 10.01 -10.66
N LYS A 464 6.91 10.04 -10.68
CA LYS A 464 6.04 9.02 -10.07
C LYS A 464 4.64 9.04 -10.64
N ARG A 465 3.91 7.93 -10.50
CA ARG A 465 2.46 7.92 -10.64
C ARG A 465 1.80 8.52 -9.38
N GLY A 466 0.60 9.05 -9.55
CA GLY A 466 -0.24 9.52 -8.45
C GLY A 466 -1.71 9.41 -8.79
N GLY A 467 -2.52 10.21 -8.10
CA GLY A 467 -3.96 10.28 -8.27
C GLY A 467 -4.68 9.27 -7.39
N GLY A 468 -5.88 9.63 -6.91
CA GLY A 468 -6.66 8.84 -5.97
C GLY A 468 -7.36 7.63 -6.60
N VAL A 469 -8.35 7.08 -5.90
CA VAL A 469 -9.03 5.83 -6.31
C VAL A 469 -9.68 5.91 -7.71
N GLN A 470 -10.13 7.10 -8.13
CA GLN A 470 -10.88 7.31 -9.38
C GLN A 470 -10.08 7.98 -10.51
N THR A 471 -9.05 8.74 -10.17
CA THR A 471 -8.24 9.54 -11.11
C THR A 471 -6.83 9.00 -11.05
N PHE A 472 -6.27 8.57 -12.18
CA PHE A 472 -4.86 8.20 -12.25
C PHE A 472 -4.06 9.36 -12.86
N SER A 473 -2.92 9.67 -12.26
CA SER A 473 -2.05 10.77 -12.69
C SER A 473 -0.59 10.32 -12.85
N LEU A 474 0.16 11.05 -13.67
CA LEU A 474 1.60 10.84 -13.85
C LEU A 474 2.31 12.16 -13.61
N HIS A 475 3.24 12.17 -12.66
CA HIS A 475 4.01 13.35 -12.30
C HIS A 475 5.30 13.41 -13.09
N PHE A 476 5.72 14.63 -13.40
CA PHE A 476 6.93 14.92 -14.12
C PHE A 476 7.71 16.02 -13.42
N GLU A 477 9.01 16.03 -13.66
CA GLU A 477 9.90 17.15 -13.41
C GLU A 477 10.46 17.61 -14.75
N GLY A 478 10.31 18.90 -15.05
CA GLY A 478 10.89 19.51 -16.24
C GLY A 478 12.36 19.87 -16.02
N ALA A 479 13.14 19.96 -17.10
CA ALA A 479 14.52 20.45 -17.04
C ALA A 479 14.63 21.90 -16.52
N ASN A 480 13.52 22.64 -16.51
CA ASN A 480 13.40 23.94 -15.85
C ASN A 480 13.26 23.87 -14.32
N GLY A 481 13.30 22.68 -13.71
CA GLY A 481 13.17 22.47 -12.26
C GLY A 481 11.73 22.53 -11.74
N LYS A 482 10.72 22.59 -12.63
CA LYS A 482 9.30 22.70 -12.26
C LYS A 482 8.60 21.35 -12.32
N LYS A 483 7.58 21.19 -11.48
CA LYS A 483 6.79 19.96 -11.41
C LYS A 483 5.54 20.08 -12.27
N TYR A 484 5.22 19.01 -12.99
CA TYR A 484 4.05 18.91 -13.87
C TYR A 484 3.29 17.62 -13.59
N VAL A 485 2.05 17.55 -14.04
CA VAL A 485 1.24 16.35 -13.92
C VAL A 485 0.33 16.15 -15.13
N LEU A 486 0.24 14.90 -15.59
CA LEU A 486 -0.85 14.40 -16.41
C LEU A 486 -1.94 13.83 -15.54
N ARG A 487 -3.20 14.19 -15.78
CA ARG A 487 -4.39 13.66 -15.08
C ARG A 487 -5.39 13.07 -16.06
N SER A 488 -5.95 11.92 -15.73
CA SER A 488 -7.01 11.30 -16.53
C SER A 488 -8.24 12.21 -16.60
N ILE A 489 -8.71 12.53 -17.82
CA ILE A 489 -9.98 13.24 -18.00
C ILE A 489 -11.16 12.28 -17.79
N ASP A 490 -11.09 11.11 -18.42
CA ASP A 490 -12.04 10.02 -18.20
C ASP A 490 -11.65 9.26 -16.93
N LYS A 491 -12.49 9.35 -15.90
CA LYS A 491 -12.22 8.76 -14.58
C LYS A 491 -12.62 7.29 -14.57
N ASP A 492 -11.96 6.49 -13.74
CA ASP A 492 -12.28 5.06 -13.56
C ASP A 492 -12.85 4.81 -12.14
N PRO A 493 -14.13 5.15 -11.89
CA PRO A 493 -14.78 4.88 -10.61
C PRO A 493 -14.99 3.39 -10.32
N SER A 494 -14.75 2.48 -11.30
CA SER A 494 -14.90 1.04 -11.09
C SER A 494 -13.98 0.49 -10.01
N ARG A 495 -12.83 1.15 -9.78
CA ARG A 495 -11.87 0.86 -8.72
C ARG A 495 -12.42 1.08 -7.31
N SER A 496 -13.40 1.97 -7.15
CA SER A 496 -14.10 2.21 -5.87
C SER A 496 -15.24 1.22 -5.62
N VAL A 497 -15.64 0.42 -6.63
CA VAL A 497 -16.74 -0.53 -6.50
C VAL A 497 -16.24 -1.80 -5.80
N PRO A 498 -16.90 -2.25 -4.71
CA PRO A 498 -16.56 -3.51 -4.07
C PRO A 498 -16.56 -4.67 -5.07
N SER A 499 -15.57 -5.55 -5.01
CA SER A 499 -15.37 -6.62 -6.02
C SER A 499 -16.58 -7.53 -6.28
N HIS A 500 -17.49 -7.68 -5.30
CA HIS A 500 -18.70 -8.48 -5.45
C HIS A 500 -19.81 -7.78 -6.26
N LEU A 501 -19.66 -6.47 -6.53
CA LEU A 501 -20.52 -5.65 -7.37
C LEU A 501 -19.85 -5.26 -8.71
N GLN A 502 -18.61 -5.70 -8.96
CA GLN A 502 -17.87 -5.45 -10.20
C GLN A 502 -18.38 -6.26 -11.41
N VAL A 503 -19.57 -6.87 -11.32
CA VAL A 503 -20.16 -7.68 -12.40
C VAL A 503 -20.95 -6.77 -13.34
N SER A 504 -20.42 -6.60 -14.56
CA SER A 504 -20.94 -6.23 -15.91
C SER A 504 -22.18 -5.33 -16.13
N ALA A 505 -22.88 -4.86 -15.10
CA ALA A 505 -23.97 -3.88 -15.21
C ALA A 505 -23.84 -2.75 -14.18
N GLY A 506 -23.31 -3.07 -12.98
CA GLY A 506 -23.02 -2.07 -11.95
C GLY A 506 -21.82 -1.19 -12.31
N THR A 507 -20.77 -1.75 -12.90
CA THR A 507 -19.59 -1.03 -13.37
C THR A 507 -19.93 -0.06 -14.50
N ASP A 508 -20.73 -0.50 -15.47
CA ASP A 508 -21.12 0.31 -16.62
C ASP A 508 -22.02 1.46 -16.19
N PHE A 509 -22.94 1.20 -15.24
CA PHE A 509 -23.72 2.26 -14.62
C PHE A 509 -22.85 3.26 -13.87
N VAL A 510 -21.88 2.81 -13.08
CA VAL A 510 -20.99 3.69 -12.30
C VAL A 510 -20.06 4.48 -13.22
N GLN A 511 -19.52 3.86 -14.27
CA GLN A 511 -18.73 4.52 -15.31
C GLN A 511 -19.56 5.54 -16.10
N ASP A 512 -20.83 5.23 -16.38
CA ASP A 512 -21.76 6.14 -17.05
C ASP A 512 -21.96 7.45 -16.27
N GLN A 513 -21.85 7.42 -14.94
CA GLN A 513 -22.00 8.62 -14.12
C GLN A 513 -20.89 9.66 -14.36
N VAL A 514 -19.72 9.26 -14.87
CA VAL A 514 -18.63 10.18 -15.26
C VAL A 514 -19.08 11.14 -16.37
N SER A 515 -20.05 10.76 -17.21
CA SER A 515 -20.65 11.65 -18.22
C SER A 515 -21.33 12.90 -17.64
N SER A 516 -21.54 12.94 -16.31
CA SER A 516 -22.04 14.10 -15.56
C SER A 516 -20.97 15.20 -15.37
N LEU A 517 -19.69 14.84 -15.54
CA LEU A 517 -18.56 15.77 -15.52
C LEU A 517 -18.38 16.40 -16.90
N HIS A 518 -17.97 17.67 -16.93
CA HIS A 518 -17.62 18.33 -18.18
C HIS A 518 -16.20 17.90 -18.60
N PRO A 519 -16.01 17.25 -19.77
CA PRO A 519 -14.70 16.70 -20.15
C PRO A 519 -13.62 17.78 -20.35
N TYR A 520 -14.03 19.02 -20.65
CA TYR A 520 -13.16 20.18 -20.80
C TYR A 520 -13.28 21.18 -19.64
N GLY A 521 -13.91 20.78 -18.53
CA GLY A 521 -14.34 21.70 -17.47
C GLY A 521 -13.19 22.45 -16.79
N LEU A 522 -11.98 21.87 -16.76
CA LEU A 522 -10.81 22.50 -16.15
C LEU A 522 -10.23 23.65 -16.97
N TRP A 523 -10.33 23.58 -18.31
CA TRP A 523 -9.70 24.55 -19.20
C TRP A 523 -10.22 25.99 -19.03
N PRO A 524 -11.54 26.26 -19.02
CA PRO A 524 -12.03 27.64 -18.89
C PRO A 524 -11.72 28.27 -17.51
N LEU A 525 -11.32 27.48 -16.51
CA LEU A 525 -11.16 27.98 -15.14
C LEU A 525 -9.97 28.94 -15.00
N SER A 526 -8.87 28.70 -15.72
CA SER A 526 -7.72 29.60 -15.73
C SER A 526 -8.15 31.04 -16.05
N PHE A 527 -8.94 31.22 -17.10
CA PHE A 527 -9.48 32.53 -17.50
C PHE A 527 -10.45 33.12 -16.46
N LEU A 528 -11.25 32.30 -15.76
CA LEU A 528 -12.15 32.77 -14.71
C LEU A 528 -11.38 33.27 -13.48
N TYR A 529 -10.34 32.53 -13.08
CA TYR A 529 -9.49 32.92 -11.96
C TYR A 529 -8.66 34.16 -12.30
N GLU A 530 -8.08 34.22 -13.50
CA GLU A 530 -7.35 35.40 -13.98
C GLU A 530 -8.25 36.65 -14.00
N ALA A 531 -9.47 36.53 -14.55
CA ALA A 531 -10.45 37.62 -14.56
C ALA A 531 -10.89 38.06 -13.16
N ALA A 532 -10.77 37.17 -12.17
CA ALA A 532 -11.06 37.45 -10.77
C ALA A 532 -9.82 37.88 -9.96
N ASP A 533 -8.67 38.11 -10.62
CA ASP A 533 -7.42 38.46 -9.95
C ASP A 533 -7.05 37.43 -8.86
N LEU A 534 -7.07 36.16 -9.26
CA LEU A 534 -6.72 35.01 -8.42
C LEU A 534 -5.57 34.24 -9.02
N TYR A 535 -4.79 33.58 -8.17
CA TYR A 535 -3.79 32.62 -8.62
C TYR A 535 -4.46 31.39 -9.22
N HIS A 536 -3.83 30.75 -10.19
CA HIS A 536 -4.39 29.61 -10.91
C HIS A 536 -3.32 28.74 -11.56
N ILE A 537 -3.67 27.49 -11.83
CA ILE A 537 -2.93 26.59 -12.73
C ILE A 537 -3.45 26.73 -14.17
N ASN A 538 -2.71 26.22 -15.15
CA ASN A 538 -3.06 26.31 -16.59
C ASN A 538 -3.27 24.92 -17.21
N PRO A 539 -4.35 24.21 -16.84
CA PRO A 539 -4.62 22.88 -17.37
C PRO A 539 -4.96 22.96 -18.86
N ARG A 540 -4.34 22.09 -19.65
CA ARG A 540 -4.64 21.93 -21.09
C ARG A 540 -4.76 20.45 -21.47
N PRO A 541 -5.71 20.08 -22.34
CA PRO A 541 -5.82 18.71 -22.79
C PRO A 541 -4.72 18.39 -23.83
N VAL A 542 -4.10 17.21 -23.69
CA VAL A 542 -3.05 16.71 -24.59
C VAL A 542 -3.30 15.25 -24.93
N TYR A 543 -2.87 14.82 -26.11
CA TYR A 543 -2.74 13.41 -26.45
C TYR A 543 -1.37 12.90 -26.00
N VAL A 544 -1.34 11.82 -25.22
CA VAL A 544 -0.09 11.20 -24.75
C VAL A 544 0.41 10.19 -25.81
N PRO A 545 1.55 10.44 -26.47
CA PRO A 545 2.05 9.52 -27.50
C PRO A 545 2.63 8.23 -26.91
N HIS A 546 2.82 7.22 -27.76
CA HIS A 546 3.62 6.04 -27.43
C HIS A 546 5.11 6.40 -27.47
N ASP A 547 5.60 6.94 -26.36
CA ASP A 547 6.96 7.46 -26.22
C ASP A 547 7.75 6.65 -25.18
N ALA A 548 8.93 6.17 -25.57
CA ALA A 548 9.79 5.36 -24.70
C ALA A 548 10.22 6.09 -23.41
N ARG A 549 10.19 7.43 -23.37
CA ARG A 549 10.45 8.24 -22.17
C ARG A 549 9.40 8.05 -21.07
N LEU A 550 8.21 7.54 -21.41
CA LEU A 550 7.20 7.12 -20.43
C LEU A 550 7.63 5.85 -19.66
N GLY A 551 8.61 5.10 -20.17
CA GLY A 551 9.19 3.94 -19.49
C GLY A 551 8.13 2.89 -19.14
N VAL A 552 8.01 2.57 -17.85
CA VAL A 552 7.05 1.58 -17.33
C VAL A 552 5.59 2.00 -17.47
N TYR A 553 5.33 3.30 -17.62
CA TYR A 553 4.00 3.87 -17.60
C TYR A 553 3.35 3.91 -18.99
N GLN A 554 4.09 3.58 -20.05
CA GLN A 554 3.60 3.64 -21.42
C GLN A 554 2.29 2.86 -21.60
N ASP A 555 2.18 1.64 -21.06
CA ASP A 555 0.98 0.79 -21.18
C ASP A 555 -0.27 1.40 -20.52
N GLN A 556 -0.09 2.27 -19.53
CA GLN A 556 -1.17 2.88 -18.75
C GLN A 556 -1.54 4.28 -19.21
N PHE A 557 -0.65 5.00 -19.89
CA PHE A 557 -0.83 6.43 -20.19
C PHE A 557 -0.80 6.73 -21.69
N ALA A 558 -0.04 5.98 -22.49
CA ALA A 558 0.05 6.23 -23.92
C ALA A 558 -1.28 5.95 -24.63
N GLY A 559 -1.58 6.75 -25.64
CA GLY A 559 -2.80 6.65 -26.44
C GLY A 559 -4.02 7.36 -25.85
N GLN A 560 -3.88 8.02 -24.69
CA GLN A 560 -4.99 8.65 -23.99
C GLN A 560 -4.99 10.17 -24.14
N ILE A 561 -6.18 10.77 -24.03
CA ILE A 561 -6.34 12.21 -23.84
C ILE A 561 -6.34 12.51 -22.35
N MET A 562 -5.42 13.36 -21.92
CA MET A 562 -5.19 13.69 -20.53
C MET A 562 -5.05 15.19 -20.34
N THR A 563 -5.28 15.67 -19.13
CA THR A 563 -4.99 17.06 -18.77
C THR A 563 -3.53 17.16 -18.35
N PHE A 564 -2.76 18.00 -19.02
CA PHE A 564 -1.42 18.41 -18.61
C PHE A 564 -1.50 19.74 -17.89
N GLU A 565 -0.94 19.83 -16.69
CA GLU A 565 -0.97 21.04 -15.85
C GLU A 565 0.31 21.17 -15.01
N GLU A 566 0.62 22.40 -14.61
CA GLU A 566 1.65 22.67 -13.61
C GLU A 566 1.22 22.14 -12.23
N ARG A 567 2.19 21.66 -11.45
CA ARG A 567 1.99 21.23 -10.06
C ARG A 567 2.79 22.15 -9.13
N PRO A 568 2.21 23.27 -8.67
CA PRO A 568 2.95 24.27 -7.94
C PRO A 568 3.37 23.74 -6.57
N ASP A 569 4.68 23.74 -6.32
CA ASP A 569 5.31 23.20 -5.12
C ASP A 569 6.73 23.77 -5.00
N ASP A 570 7.15 24.13 -3.79
CA ASP A 570 8.47 24.73 -3.53
C ASP A 570 8.65 26.10 -4.23
N ASP A 571 9.68 26.31 -5.04
CA ASP A 571 9.99 27.63 -5.61
C ASP A 571 9.22 27.89 -6.90
N GLU A 572 8.34 28.91 -6.88
CA GLU A 572 7.55 29.41 -8.01
C GLU A 572 7.78 30.92 -8.26
N SER A 573 9.00 31.38 -7.99
CA SER A 573 9.38 32.80 -8.07
C SER A 573 9.41 33.43 -9.47
N ASP A 574 9.38 32.61 -10.52
CA ASP A 574 9.31 33.01 -11.93
C ASP A 574 7.87 33.00 -12.49
N MET A 575 6.89 32.50 -11.73
CA MET A 575 5.51 32.30 -12.18
C MET A 575 4.56 33.36 -11.61
N ALA A 576 4.17 34.32 -12.45
CA ALA A 576 3.27 35.42 -12.06
C ALA A 576 1.91 34.92 -11.54
N HIS A 577 1.35 33.89 -12.17
CA HIS A 577 0.06 33.28 -11.80
C HIS A 577 0.11 32.47 -10.50
N PHE A 578 1.29 32.30 -9.90
CA PHE A 578 1.50 31.80 -8.53
C PHE A 578 2.01 32.87 -7.56
N GLY A 579 1.99 34.15 -7.99
CA GLY A 579 2.36 35.28 -7.16
C GLY A 579 3.86 35.49 -6.96
N PHE A 580 4.70 34.94 -7.85
CA PHE A 580 6.17 35.00 -7.73
C PHE A 580 6.67 34.46 -6.38
N SER A 581 6.01 33.42 -5.87
CA SER A 581 6.22 32.89 -4.54
C SER A 581 7.45 31.98 -4.48
N LYS A 582 8.44 32.31 -3.65
CA LYS A 582 9.62 31.45 -3.39
C LYS A 582 9.29 30.14 -2.66
N LYS A 583 8.11 30.06 -2.02
CA LYS A 583 7.68 28.87 -1.29
C LYS A 583 6.18 28.67 -1.46
N VAL A 584 5.82 27.69 -2.28
CA VAL A 584 4.47 27.13 -2.39
C VAL A 584 4.39 25.84 -1.59
N MET A 585 3.29 25.64 -0.86
CA MET A 585 3.13 24.47 0.01
C MET A 585 1.72 23.88 -0.03
N SER A 586 1.60 22.63 0.42
CA SER A 586 0.31 21.96 0.65
C SER A 586 -0.44 22.56 1.83
N SER A 587 -1.74 22.28 1.92
CA SER A 587 -2.56 22.64 3.08
C SER A 587 -2.05 22.02 4.39
N SER A 588 -1.52 20.79 4.36
CA SER A 588 -0.92 20.15 5.54
C SER A 588 0.30 20.91 6.07
N LYS A 589 1.20 21.37 5.18
CA LYS A 589 2.34 22.23 5.53
C LYS A 589 1.86 23.59 6.03
N LEU A 590 0.88 24.21 5.36
CA LEU A 590 0.27 25.46 5.81
C LEU A 590 -0.26 25.34 7.23
N PHE A 591 -1.01 24.28 7.54
CA PHE A 591 -1.59 24.10 8.87
C PHE A 591 -0.53 24.02 9.96
N ARG A 592 0.62 23.40 9.68
CA ARG A 592 1.77 23.41 10.61
C ARG A 592 2.33 24.82 10.81
N GLU A 593 2.49 25.57 9.73
CA GLU A 593 3.04 26.93 9.78
C GLU A 593 2.11 27.90 10.54
N ILE A 594 0.80 27.90 10.27
CA ILE A 594 -0.15 28.82 10.92
C ILE A 594 -0.54 28.39 12.35
N ASN A 595 -0.36 27.11 12.70
CA ASN A 595 -0.54 26.65 14.08
C ASN A 595 0.74 26.80 14.92
N GLY A 596 1.90 26.89 14.26
CA GLY A 596 3.19 27.07 14.91
C GLY A 596 3.49 28.53 15.26
N ASP A 597 2.93 29.48 14.52
CA ASP A 597 3.13 30.91 14.73
C ASP A 597 1.80 31.67 14.54
N ASN A 598 1.42 32.48 15.54
CA ASN A 598 0.18 33.24 15.52
C ASN A 598 0.24 34.51 14.65
N ASP A 599 1.44 34.94 14.22
CA ASP A 599 1.60 36.08 13.31
C ASP A 599 1.36 35.69 11.84
N HIS A 600 1.40 34.38 11.55
CA HIS A 600 1.08 33.82 10.24
C HIS A 600 -0.42 33.92 9.94
N ARG A 601 -0.78 34.38 8.73
CA ARG A 601 -2.18 34.57 8.33
C ARG A 601 -2.47 34.11 6.91
N VAL A 602 -3.71 33.71 6.67
CA VAL A 602 -4.23 33.44 5.32
C VAL A 602 -4.89 34.70 4.77
N ASP A 603 -4.72 34.95 3.47
CA ASP A 603 -5.48 35.99 2.76
C ASP A 603 -6.94 35.55 2.61
N GLN A 604 -7.74 35.84 3.64
CA GLN A 604 -9.14 35.39 3.75
C GLN A 604 -10.01 35.94 2.62
N ARG A 605 -9.75 37.17 2.15
CA ARG A 605 -10.51 37.79 1.06
C ARG A 605 -10.25 37.08 -0.26
N MET A 606 -8.98 36.78 -0.55
CA MET A 606 -8.61 36.02 -1.74
C MET A 606 -9.18 34.59 -1.69
N PHE A 607 -9.13 33.95 -0.52
CA PHE A 607 -9.77 32.65 -0.30
C PHE A 607 -11.28 32.68 -0.54
N LEU A 608 -11.99 33.64 0.04
CA LEU A 608 -13.43 33.79 -0.19
C LEU A 608 -13.76 33.99 -1.68
N ARG A 609 -12.98 34.82 -2.39
CA ARG A 609 -13.18 35.05 -3.82
C ARG A 609 -13.02 33.75 -4.63
N ALA A 610 -12.01 32.94 -4.33
CA ALA A 610 -11.84 31.62 -4.95
C ALA A 610 -13.02 30.68 -4.63
N ARG A 611 -13.48 30.66 -3.37
CA ARG A 611 -14.64 29.86 -2.95
C ARG A 611 -15.94 30.28 -3.63
N LEU A 612 -16.12 31.57 -3.91
CA LEU A 612 -17.28 32.06 -4.67
C LEU A 612 -17.24 31.59 -6.13
N ILE A 613 -16.05 31.44 -6.73
CA ILE A 613 -15.91 30.81 -8.05
C ILE A 613 -16.30 29.33 -7.98
N ASP A 614 -15.86 28.60 -6.96
CA ASP A 614 -16.24 27.18 -6.78
C ASP A 614 -17.78 27.01 -6.74
N ILE A 615 -18.47 27.92 -6.06
CA ILE A 615 -19.94 27.97 -6.03
C ILE A 615 -20.51 28.32 -7.41
N LEU A 616 -19.92 29.32 -8.08
CA LEU A 616 -20.35 29.77 -9.40
C LEU A 616 -20.27 28.67 -10.45
N ILE A 617 -19.30 27.75 -10.35
CA ILE A 617 -19.11 26.63 -11.28
C ILE A 617 -19.74 25.33 -10.78
N ALA A 618 -20.51 25.35 -9.69
CA ALA A 618 -21.14 24.18 -9.09
C ALA A 618 -20.16 23.06 -8.64
N ASP A 619 -18.93 23.43 -8.28
CA ASP A 619 -17.94 22.49 -7.77
C ASP A 619 -18.22 22.22 -6.28
N TRP A 620 -18.93 21.11 -6.02
CA TRP A 620 -19.34 20.69 -4.69
C TRP A 620 -18.24 19.95 -3.91
N ASP A 621 -17.14 19.58 -4.58
CA ASP A 621 -16.18 18.65 -4.05
C ASP A 621 -14.89 19.36 -3.61
N ARG A 622 -15.01 20.29 -2.66
CA ARG A 622 -13.89 21.12 -2.21
C ARG A 622 -13.31 20.66 -0.86
N HIS A 623 -12.04 20.27 -0.84
CA HIS A 623 -11.25 19.80 0.31
C HIS A 623 -9.79 20.27 0.24
N GLU A 624 -8.96 19.89 1.21
CA GLU A 624 -7.68 20.57 1.53
C GLU A 624 -6.58 20.34 0.50
N ASP A 625 -6.55 19.18 -0.12
CA ASP A 625 -5.57 18.82 -1.15
C ASP A 625 -5.75 19.56 -2.48
N GLN A 626 -6.90 20.21 -2.66
CA GLN A 626 -7.21 20.99 -3.85
C GLN A 626 -6.73 22.44 -3.74
N TRP A 627 -5.91 22.74 -2.73
CA TRP A 627 -5.29 24.04 -2.52
C TRP A 627 -3.78 23.89 -2.38
N ARG A 628 -3.08 24.78 -3.06
CA ARG A 628 -1.69 25.11 -2.76
C ARG A 628 -1.63 26.52 -2.20
N TRP A 629 -0.57 26.84 -1.48
CA TRP A 629 -0.48 28.10 -0.75
C TRP A 629 0.85 28.78 -1.04
N ALA A 630 0.76 29.91 -1.74
CA ALA A 630 1.89 30.81 -1.95
C ALA A 630 2.21 31.56 -0.66
N SER A 631 3.46 31.49 -0.21
CA SER A 631 3.94 32.22 0.96
C SER A 631 4.50 33.57 0.54
N ILE A 632 3.94 34.63 1.11
CA ILE A 632 4.33 36.01 0.86
C ILE A 632 4.88 36.60 2.16
N GLU A 633 6.09 37.17 2.09
CA GLU A 633 6.67 37.93 3.20
C GLU A 633 6.17 39.38 3.12
N PRO A 634 5.35 39.84 4.09
CA PRO A 634 4.83 41.20 4.08
C PRO A 634 5.93 42.20 4.46
N THR A 635 5.82 43.42 3.93
CA THR A 635 6.77 44.50 4.18
C THR A 635 6.79 44.99 5.63
N ASP A 636 5.74 44.68 6.40
CA ASP A 636 5.61 45.05 7.82
C ASP A 636 6.33 44.07 8.77
N GLY A 637 6.86 42.97 8.24
CA GLY A 637 7.59 41.95 9.00
C GLY A 637 6.73 41.11 9.96
N LYS A 638 5.39 41.27 9.96
CA LYS A 638 4.49 40.57 10.88
C LYS A 638 4.05 39.24 10.27
N GLY A 639 4.86 38.20 10.44
CA GLY A 639 4.55 36.84 9.99
C GLY A 639 4.32 36.73 8.48
N LYS A 640 4.17 35.50 7.96
CA LYS A 640 3.92 35.25 6.54
C LYS A 640 2.43 35.36 6.20
N ILE A 641 2.13 35.85 5.00
CA ILE A 641 0.78 35.82 4.40
C ILE A 641 0.72 34.66 3.42
N TYR A 642 -0.30 33.81 3.56
CA TYR A 642 -0.53 32.68 2.68
C TYR A 642 -1.70 32.96 1.74
N ARG A 643 -1.43 32.91 0.43
CA ARG A 643 -2.42 33.15 -0.62
C ARG A 643 -2.80 31.84 -1.32
N PRO A 644 -4.09 31.58 -1.54
CA PRO A 644 -4.57 30.34 -2.13
C PRO A 644 -4.24 30.26 -3.62
N ILE A 645 -3.82 29.08 -4.05
CA ILE A 645 -3.72 28.63 -5.44
C ILE A 645 -4.69 27.45 -5.58
N PRO A 646 -5.91 27.68 -6.09
CA PRO A 646 -6.89 26.63 -6.34
C PRO A 646 -6.37 25.66 -7.40
N ARG A 647 -6.60 24.36 -7.19
CA ARG A 647 -6.34 23.31 -8.17
C ARG A 647 -7.46 22.25 -8.13
N ASP A 648 -7.40 21.32 -9.09
CA ASP A 648 -8.18 20.08 -9.07
C ASP A 648 -9.70 20.33 -8.95
N HIS A 649 -10.25 21.02 -9.96
CA HIS A 649 -11.68 21.33 -10.09
C HIS A 649 -12.43 20.25 -10.87
N ASP A 650 -12.18 19.03 -10.45
CA ASP A 650 -12.61 17.79 -11.07
C ASP A 650 -14.15 17.63 -11.19
N TRP A 651 -14.92 18.51 -10.51
CA TRP A 651 -16.38 18.59 -10.52
C TRP A 651 -16.92 19.94 -11.03
N ALA A 652 -16.08 20.77 -11.63
CA ALA A 652 -16.53 22.01 -12.26
C ALA A 652 -17.57 21.74 -13.35
N PHE A 653 -18.60 22.59 -13.37
CA PHE A 653 -19.75 22.50 -14.24
C PHE A 653 -20.50 21.18 -14.10
N PHE A 654 -20.54 20.57 -12.91
CA PHE A 654 -21.23 19.30 -12.71
C PHE A 654 -22.68 19.36 -13.20
N SER A 655 -23.10 18.40 -14.03
CA SER A 655 -24.48 18.34 -14.54
C SER A 655 -25.13 17.01 -14.23
N PHE A 656 -26.20 17.05 -13.45
CA PHE A 656 -26.91 15.87 -12.96
C PHE A 656 -28.38 15.89 -13.39
N ASP A 657 -28.72 15.13 -14.44
CA ASP A 657 -30.07 15.01 -15.00
C ASP A 657 -30.47 13.56 -15.31
N GLY A 658 -31.74 13.34 -15.67
CA GLY A 658 -32.33 12.02 -15.91
C GLY A 658 -33.21 11.49 -14.78
N PHE A 659 -33.95 10.42 -15.04
CA PHE A 659 -34.96 9.89 -14.11
C PHE A 659 -34.36 9.38 -12.79
N ILE A 660 -33.23 8.65 -12.86
CA ILE A 660 -32.58 8.09 -11.66
C ILE A 660 -31.83 9.18 -10.89
N ALA A 661 -31.02 9.97 -11.59
CA ALA A 661 -30.16 11.00 -11.00
C ALA A 661 -30.97 12.11 -10.30
N SER A 662 -32.11 12.51 -10.88
CA SER A 662 -32.97 13.56 -10.32
C SER A 662 -33.59 13.21 -8.96
N LYS A 663 -33.63 11.92 -8.58
CA LYS A 663 -34.06 11.47 -7.24
C LYS A 663 -32.93 11.47 -6.23
N LEU A 664 -31.68 11.29 -6.67
CA LEU A 664 -30.51 11.20 -5.79
C LEU A 664 -30.19 12.50 -5.06
N LYS A 665 -30.50 13.67 -5.67
CA LYS A 665 -30.30 15.00 -5.05
C LYS A 665 -31.10 15.20 -3.75
N PHE A 666 -32.21 14.48 -3.57
CA PHE A 666 -33.00 14.53 -2.34
C PHE A 666 -32.40 13.68 -1.21
N VAL A 667 -31.54 12.72 -1.56
CA VAL A 667 -30.83 11.84 -0.61
C VAL A 667 -29.45 12.42 -0.27
N MET A 668 -28.79 13.06 -1.26
CA MET A 668 -27.48 13.66 -1.11
C MET A 668 -27.53 15.13 -1.57
N PRO A 669 -27.81 16.07 -0.65
CA PRO A 669 -27.97 17.49 -0.98
C PRO A 669 -26.72 18.16 -1.56
N LYS A 670 -25.54 17.52 -1.46
CA LYS A 670 -24.30 18.02 -2.07
C LYS A 670 -24.33 18.06 -3.60
N PHE A 671 -25.13 17.21 -4.24
CA PHE A 671 -25.19 17.15 -5.70
C PHE A 671 -26.08 18.27 -6.25
N GLN A 672 -25.45 19.39 -6.63
CA GLN A 672 -26.09 20.52 -7.29
C GLN A 672 -25.58 20.64 -8.72
N SER A 673 -26.49 20.68 -9.68
CA SER A 673 -26.13 20.89 -11.10
C SER A 673 -25.78 22.36 -11.35
N PHE A 674 -24.81 22.58 -12.24
CA PHE A 674 -24.53 23.88 -12.86
C PHE A 674 -25.73 24.29 -13.72
N ASP A 675 -26.41 25.35 -13.31
CA ASP A 675 -27.61 25.89 -13.93
C ASP A 675 -27.76 27.37 -13.56
N TYR A 676 -28.71 28.07 -14.17
CA TYR A 676 -29.03 29.46 -13.86
C TYR A 676 -29.50 29.68 -12.40
N LYS A 677 -29.92 28.61 -11.72
CA LYS A 677 -30.35 28.64 -10.32
C LYS A 677 -29.78 27.44 -9.56
N TYR A 678 -29.09 27.71 -8.46
CA TYR A 678 -28.64 26.69 -7.53
C TYR A 678 -29.75 26.27 -6.57
N GLY A 679 -29.84 24.97 -6.29
CA GLY A 679 -30.79 24.41 -5.33
C GLY A 679 -30.31 24.61 -3.89
N ASP A 680 -29.73 23.57 -3.30
CA ASP A 680 -29.22 23.62 -1.91
C ASP A 680 -27.77 24.11 -1.86
N ILE A 681 -27.59 25.42 -1.63
CA ILE A 681 -26.27 26.04 -1.45
C ILE A 681 -25.53 25.46 -0.24
N ARG A 682 -26.23 25.10 0.86
CA ARG A 682 -25.58 24.52 2.04
C ARG A 682 -25.05 23.12 1.74
N GLY A 683 -25.76 22.38 0.88
CA GLY A 683 -25.30 21.11 0.33
C GLY A 683 -24.05 21.29 -0.51
N LEU A 684 -24.08 22.23 -1.46
CA LEU A 684 -22.97 22.56 -2.37
C LEU A 684 -21.68 22.91 -1.60
N THR A 685 -21.78 23.68 -0.50
CA THR A 685 -20.60 24.10 0.27
C THR A 685 -20.21 23.15 1.41
N ARG A 686 -20.95 22.04 1.60
CA ARG A 686 -20.80 21.18 2.79
C ARG A 686 -19.40 20.59 2.95
N LYS A 687 -18.75 20.16 1.86
CA LYS A 687 -17.43 19.49 1.91
C LYS A 687 -16.33 20.47 2.33
N GLY A 688 -16.37 21.71 1.84
CA GLY A 688 -15.41 22.78 2.16
C GLY A 688 -15.62 23.46 3.51
N LEU A 689 -16.71 23.17 4.23
CA LEU A 689 -17.16 23.93 5.40
C LEU A 689 -16.09 24.08 6.50
N SER A 690 -15.24 23.06 6.71
CA SER A 690 -14.17 23.12 7.72
C SER A 690 -13.16 24.22 7.39
N GLN A 691 -12.72 24.30 6.13
CA GLN A 691 -11.80 25.33 5.65
C GLN A 691 -12.47 26.68 5.56
N ASP A 692 -13.71 26.73 5.09
CA ASP A 692 -14.49 27.96 5.02
C ASP A 692 -14.54 28.61 6.41
N ARG A 693 -14.90 27.85 7.45
CA ARG A 693 -14.90 28.34 8.84
C ARG A 693 -13.53 28.82 9.31
N ARG A 694 -12.47 28.14 8.92
CA ARG A 694 -11.10 28.46 9.37
C ARG A 694 -10.54 29.70 8.68
N PHE A 695 -10.82 29.85 7.38
CA PHE A 695 -10.18 30.84 6.51
C PHE A 695 -11.08 31.99 6.11
N THR A 696 -12.29 32.08 6.66
CA THR A 696 -13.17 33.26 6.51
C THR A 696 -13.65 33.82 7.86
N ALA A 697 -13.00 33.46 8.98
CA ALA A 697 -13.45 33.80 10.33
C ALA A 697 -13.44 35.32 10.63
N GLU A 698 -12.58 36.09 9.96
CA GLU A 698 -12.47 37.55 10.14
C GLU A 698 -13.38 38.33 9.19
N LEU A 699 -14.01 37.66 8.23
CA LEU A 699 -14.82 38.30 7.21
C LEU A 699 -16.23 38.61 7.74
N THR A 700 -16.67 39.83 7.45
CA THR A 700 -18.05 40.25 7.68
C THR A 700 -18.96 39.83 6.52
N LYS A 701 -20.27 40.00 6.70
CA LYS A 701 -21.24 39.77 5.63
C LYS A 701 -21.10 40.80 4.49
N GLN A 702 -20.72 42.03 4.83
CA GLN A 702 -20.31 43.09 3.91
C GLN A 702 -18.92 42.79 3.39
#